data_AF-A0A483AMY9-F1
#
_entry.id   AF-A0A483AMY9-F1
#
_cell.length_a   1.000
_cell.length_b   1.000
_cell.length_c   1.000
_cell.angle_alpha   90.00
_cell.angle_beta   90.00
_cell.angle_gamma   90.00
#
_symmetry.space_group_name_H-M   'P 1'
#
loop_
_entity.id
_entity.type
_entity.pdbx_description
1 polymer ?
#
loop_
_entity_poly.entity_id
_entity_poly.type
_entity_poly.pdbx_seq_one_letter_code
_entity_poly.pdbx_strand_id
1 'polypeptide(L)'
;MKNNLNLKLTDEQCEQLECELETIARESKNGNPIDQFTFDTTAQALSPWQGGNIVELNDAGEWFVNTPDIAFNDIGDLLDAEEAMFQELQEGWITYEEFDAFENYVLNHAIGDDNYSYDDDSQTDRLDYNPIGAFYDSQSAQYDNAQSVAQYTGVLINSNNQALSVAQLQALDTNNDGQLTGSETNILRLWQDINEDGHLDTGELANLNTLNHPIQQSEYAFYTNGNAHIANRQPIQTSQINELDTPNSNYRTLRDEDNIYYYHDLSNGNLNYIQWESSMIKIHINKSHIIGTDGDDTFDVDYYNDYNFFDFSLITHFLAGDGDDLMGGSERSDNLWGGLGNDEILGYAGNDKIYGEQGNDRIFGAVGNDTILGGSGDDIIVGFTASNNVKQTLSTGETDNDHLYGGSGNDKLYGGLGNDYLDGGANDDLLLGGEGNDKLWGGSGNDEIQGNEGNDEVMGGSGEDRLFGQAGDDKLWGGEGKDLLLGFTAKNEVKQSLNTGETDNDYLNGGGGDDILMGGLGHDRLYGGTGNDELQGNEGDDKLYGEAGNDHLFGQSGDDILYGGDGDDYLIGFTANNEAKQKLDGEESDNDHLYGGAGQDVLIGGLGNDYLDGGADADVMVGGLGNDIYIVNSVNDSIYEQNNQGYDIVISSTSYLLNANIEELRLLEGFNIHGTGNASDNKIIGNSAQHH
;
A
#
# COMPACT_ATOMS: atom_id res chain seq x y z
N MET A 1 -39.25 40.76 26.07
CA MET A 1 -38.12 41.71 25.96
C MET A 1 -37.53 42.14 27.31
N LYS A 2 -38.29 42.43 28.38
CA LYS A 2 -37.74 42.91 29.67
C LYS A 2 -36.82 41.94 30.45
N ASN A 3 -36.88 40.62 30.19
CA ASN A 3 -36.06 39.62 30.90
C ASN A 3 -34.81 39.12 30.14
N ASN A 4 -34.59 39.50 28.87
CA ASN A 4 -33.45 39.00 28.09
C ASN A 4 -32.26 39.97 27.98
N LEU A 5 -32.39 41.21 28.46
CA LEU A 5 -31.31 42.22 28.32
C LEU A 5 -30.86 42.84 29.65
N ASN A 6 -31.32 42.33 30.80
CA ASN A 6 -30.87 42.72 32.15
C ASN A 6 -30.76 44.25 32.41
N LEU A 7 -31.58 45.06 31.75
CA LEU A 7 -31.67 46.52 31.94
C LEU A 7 -32.85 46.88 32.85
N LYS A 8 -32.63 47.78 33.81
CA LYS A 8 -33.69 48.29 34.70
C LYS A 8 -34.35 49.55 34.12
N LEU A 9 -35.30 49.36 33.20
CA LEU A 9 -36.17 50.44 32.70
C LEU A 9 -37.46 50.55 33.52
N THR A 10 -37.93 51.77 33.79
CA THR A 10 -39.23 51.99 34.46
C THR A 10 -40.39 51.72 33.49
N ASP A 11 -41.58 51.41 34.00
CA ASP A 11 -42.75 51.10 33.15
C ASP A 11 -43.18 52.31 32.30
N GLU A 12 -42.92 53.54 32.78
CA GLU A 12 -43.19 54.80 32.07
C GLU A 12 -42.26 55.00 30.85
N GLN A 13 -41.03 54.48 30.90
CA GLN A 13 -40.08 54.53 29.77
C GLN A 13 -40.41 53.49 28.68
N CYS A 14 -41.08 52.39 29.04
CA CYS A 14 -41.52 51.39 28.06
C CYS A 14 -42.74 51.88 27.25
N GLU A 15 -43.72 52.53 27.90
CA GLU A 15 -44.90 53.09 27.20
C GLU A 15 -44.52 54.25 26.25
N GLN A 16 -43.48 55.02 26.59
CA GLN A 16 -43.02 56.14 25.76
C GLN A 16 -42.31 55.68 24.48
N LEU A 17 -41.56 54.57 24.55
CA LEU A 17 -40.88 53.96 23.40
C LEU A 17 -41.86 53.28 22.42
N GLU A 18 -42.92 52.62 22.94
CA GLU A 18 -43.98 52.04 22.08
C GLU A 18 -44.75 53.11 21.30
N CYS A 19 -45.01 54.27 21.92
CA CYS A 19 -45.78 55.36 21.31
C CYS A 19 -45.00 56.12 20.21
N GLU A 20 -43.68 56.22 20.33
CA GLU A 20 -42.81 56.83 19.30
C GLU A 20 -42.59 55.89 18.10
N LEU A 21 -42.45 54.58 18.33
CA LEU A 21 -42.33 53.58 17.26
C LEU A 21 -43.60 53.45 16.40
N GLU A 22 -44.79 53.54 17.01
CA GLU A 22 -46.06 53.58 16.26
C GLU A 22 -46.22 54.85 15.40
N THR A 23 -45.58 55.95 15.78
CA THR A 23 -45.62 57.22 15.03
C THR A 23 -44.67 57.17 13.83
N ILE A 24 -43.48 56.59 13.98
CA ILE A 24 -42.50 56.38 12.90
C ILE A 24 -43.03 55.40 11.83
N ALA A 25 -43.75 54.36 12.26
CA ALA A 25 -44.40 53.40 11.36
C ALA A 25 -45.49 54.04 10.45
N ARG A 26 -46.04 55.20 10.83
CA ARG A 26 -47.01 55.93 10.00
C ARG A 26 -46.37 56.84 8.95
N GLU A 27 -45.13 57.26 9.12
CA GLU A 27 -44.45 58.22 8.24
C GLU A 27 -43.61 57.58 7.11
N SER A 28 -43.31 56.28 7.20
CA SER A 28 -42.53 55.50 6.20
C SER A 28 -43.30 55.13 4.90
N LYS A 29 -44.57 55.52 4.75
CA LYS A 29 -45.45 54.98 3.69
C LYS A 29 -45.17 55.38 2.23
N ASN A 30 -44.02 55.99 1.90
CA ASN A 30 -43.64 56.34 0.52
C ASN A 30 -42.12 56.35 0.27
N GLY A 31 -41.38 55.40 0.86
CA GLY A 31 -40.08 54.98 0.31
C GLY A 31 -38.97 56.01 0.27
N ASN A 32 -38.85 56.89 1.26
CA ASN A 32 -37.61 57.65 1.50
C ASN A 32 -36.90 57.08 2.74
N PRO A 33 -35.55 56.98 2.74
CA PRO A 33 -34.79 56.68 3.95
C PRO A 33 -35.01 57.79 4.99
N ILE A 34 -35.15 57.41 6.26
CA ILE A 34 -35.17 58.35 7.38
C ILE A 34 -33.78 58.28 8.01
N ASP A 35 -33.03 59.39 7.97
CA ASP A 35 -31.79 59.56 8.71
C ASP A 35 -32.09 59.80 10.20
N GLN A 36 -31.63 58.86 11.03
CA GLN A 36 -31.41 58.90 12.49
C GLN A 36 -32.53 59.42 13.43
N PHE A 37 -32.79 58.66 14.49
CA PHE A 37 -33.40 59.18 15.72
C PHE A 37 -32.52 58.85 16.93
N THR A 38 -32.42 59.77 17.89
CA THR A 38 -31.61 59.64 19.10
C THR A 38 -32.52 59.66 20.32
N PHE A 39 -32.45 58.63 21.17
CA PHE A 39 -33.10 58.61 22.48
C PHE A 39 -32.04 58.85 23.56
N ASP A 40 -32.20 59.93 24.34
CA ASP A 40 -31.21 60.37 25.33
C ASP A 40 -31.44 59.70 26.70
N THR A 41 -30.50 58.85 27.11
CA THR A 41 -30.36 58.42 28.50
C THR A 41 -29.02 58.91 29.04
N THR A 42 -28.95 60.16 29.49
CA THR A 42 -27.74 60.73 30.10
C THR A 42 -27.32 59.98 31.38
N ALA A 43 -26.47 58.97 31.23
CA ALA A 43 -25.18 58.87 31.92
C ALA A 43 -24.29 57.87 31.18
N GLN A 44 -23.34 58.43 30.43
CA GLN A 44 -22.21 57.82 29.71
C GLN A 44 -22.53 57.22 28.34
N ALA A 45 -21.77 57.72 27.37
CA ALA A 45 -22.01 57.70 25.96
C ALA A 45 -21.42 56.44 25.32
N LEU A 46 -22.23 55.76 24.52
CA LEU A 46 -21.81 55.01 23.35
C LEU A 46 -22.70 55.47 22.20
N SER A 47 -22.07 55.91 21.12
CA SER A 47 -22.73 56.37 19.89
C SER A 47 -23.19 55.18 19.05
N PRO A 48 -24.34 55.26 18.37
CA PRO A 48 -24.93 54.18 17.59
C PRO A 48 -24.16 53.85 16.30
N TRP A 49 -23.93 52.54 16.16
CA TRP A 49 -23.59 51.75 14.98
C TRP A 49 -24.50 52.07 13.78
N GLN A 50 -23.94 52.32 12.59
CA GLN A 50 -24.66 52.44 11.32
C GLN A 50 -24.32 51.25 10.40
N GLY A 51 -25.10 50.18 10.47
CA GLY A 51 -25.13 49.12 9.45
C GLY A 51 -26.53 49.03 8.86
N GLY A 52 -26.69 49.33 7.57
CA GLY A 52 -27.99 49.30 6.88
C GLY A 52 -28.44 47.88 6.56
N ASN A 53 -29.49 47.40 7.24
CA ASN A 53 -30.21 46.17 6.87
C ASN A 53 -31.49 46.48 6.10
N ILE A 54 -31.78 45.75 5.02
CA ILE A 54 -33.08 45.79 4.33
C ILE A 54 -34.00 44.73 4.93
N VAL A 55 -35.19 45.15 5.35
CA VAL A 55 -36.22 44.27 5.90
C VAL A 55 -37.35 44.13 4.89
N GLU A 56 -37.64 42.91 4.43
CA GLU A 56 -38.77 42.63 3.55
C GLU A 56 -39.85 41.79 4.25
N LEU A 57 -41.09 42.03 3.86
CA LEU A 57 -42.27 41.35 4.38
C LEU A 57 -42.78 40.37 3.32
N ASN A 58 -42.95 39.10 3.66
CA ASN A 58 -43.62 38.19 2.74
C ASN A 58 -45.16 38.33 2.83
N ASP A 59 -45.87 37.78 1.83
CA ASP A 59 -47.33 37.87 1.73
C ASP A 59 -48.10 37.19 2.89
N ALA A 60 -47.42 36.49 3.80
CA ALA A 60 -47.98 35.90 5.01
C ALA A 60 -47.79 36.78 6.27
N GLY A 61 -47.10 37.92 6.17
CA GLY A 61 -46.94 38.88 7.26
C GLY A 61 -45.86 38.50 8.29
N GLU A 62 -44.94 37.61 7.91
CA GLU A 62 -43.76 37.27 8.71
C GLU A 62 -42.55 38.08 8.24
N TRP A 63 -41.70 38.46 9.21
CA TRP A 63 -40.51 39.27 9.00
C TRP A 63 -39.30 38.38 8.77
N PHE A 64 -38.51 38.67 7.75
CA PHE A 64 -37.20 38.06 7.56
C PHE A 64 -36.15 39.16 7.37
N VAL A 65 -34.99 38.97 8.00
CA VAL A 65 -33.82 39.81 7.83
C VAL A 65 -32.97 39.12 6.77
N ASN A 66 -32.80 39.75 5.61
CA ASN A 66 -31.86 39.25 4.62
C ASN A 66 -30.52 39.93 4.88
N THR A 67 -29.59 39.21 5.51
CA THR A 67 -28.18 39.61 5.52
C THR A 67 -27.62 39.31 4.13
N PRO A 68 -27.01 40.27 3.41
CA PRO A 68 -26.10 39.88 2.35
C PRO A 68 -25.00 39.05 3.02
N ASP A 69 -24.76 37.83 2.53
CA ASP A 69 -23.48 37.17 2.76
C ASP A 69 -22.39 38.18 2.38
N ILE A 70 -21.59 38.61 3.35
CA ILE A 70 -20.35 39.30 3.04
C ILE A 70 -19.39 38.18 2.63
N ALA A 71 -19.50 37.75 1.38
CA ALA A 71 -18.41 37.04 0.74
C ALA A 71 -17.38 38.10 0.37
N PHE A 72 -16.20 38.05 0.99
CA PHE A 72 -15.03 38.77 0.52
C PHE A 72 -14.46 37.96 -0.63
N ASN A 73 -14.60 38.47 -1.84
CA ASN A 73 -14.24 37.74 -3.06
C ASN A 73 -12.76 37.92 -3.45
N ASP A 74 -12.01 38.79 -2.76
CA ASP A 74 -10.55 38.87 -2.82
C ASP A 74 -9.94 39.60 -1.60
N ILE A 75 -8.61 39.59 -1.51
CA ILE A 75 -7.79 40.27 -0.49
C ILE A 75 -7.91 41.81 -0.57
N GLY A 76 -8.27 42.37 -1.73
CA GLY A 76 -8.46 43.81 -1.91
C GLY A 76 -9.68 44.34 -1.16
N ASP A 77 -10.79 43.59 -1.20
CA ASP A 77 -12.01 43.90 -0.44
C ASP A 77 -11.78 43.79 1.09
N LEU A 78 -10.84 42.95 1.52
CA LEU A 78 -10.44 42.78 2.93
C LEU A 78 -9.57 43.94 3.42
N LEU A 79 -8.60 44.37 2.60
CA LEU A 79 -7.71 45.50 2.89
C LEU A 79 -8.47 46.84 2.89
N ASP A 80 -9.44 47.02 1.98
CA ASP A 80 -10.28 48.22 1.98
C ASP A 80 -11.20 48.27 3.23
N ALA A 81 -11.65 47.12 3.73
CA ALA A 81 -12.44 47.01 4.96
C ALA A 81 -11.57 47.23 6.22
N GLU A 82 -10.35 46.67 6.24
CA GLU A 82 -9.36 46.88 7.29
C GLU A 82 -8.92 48.34 7.35
N GLU A 83 -8.63 48.99 6.21
CA GLU A 83 -8.22 50.39 6.15
C GLU A 83 -9.36 51.35 6.56
N ALA A 84 -10.61 51.03 6.20
CA ALA A 84 -11.79 51.75 6.68
C ALA A 84 -11.99 51.60 8.20
N MET A 85 -11.85 50.39 8.75
CA MET A 85 -11.94 50.15 10.19
C MET A 85 -10.77 50.75 10.98
N PHE A 86 -9.57 50.79 10.40
CA PHE A 86 -8.42 51.48 10.99
C PHE A 86 -8.62 52.99 11.04
N GLN A 87 -9.27 53.59 10.04
CA GLN A 87 -9.66 55.00 10.11
C GLN A 87 -10.73 55.24 11.18
N GLU A 88 -11.72 54.36 11.31
CA GLU A 88 -12.73 54.45 12.37
C GLU A 88 -12.15 54.26 13.78
N LEU A 89 -11.12 53.41 13.94
CA LEU A 89 -10.35 53.25 15.18
C LEU A 89 -9.53 54.51 15.51
N GLN A 90 -8.91 55.13 14.51
CA GLN A 90 -8.15 56.38 14.69
C GLN A 90 -9.04 57.59 15.01
N GLU A 91 -10.28 57.57 14.53
CA GLU A 91 -11.30 58.58 14.84
C GLU A 91 -12.11 58.28 16.12
N GLY A 92 -11.93 57.09 16.71
CA GLY A 92 -12.46 56.69 18.02
C GLY A 92 -13.91 56.18 18.00
N TRP A 93 -14.39 55.68 16.87
CA TRP A 93 -15.76 55.19 16.66
C TRP A 93 -15.97 53.74 17.08
N ILE A 94 -14.90 52.95 17.05
CA ILE A 94 -14.84 51.59 17.59
C ILE A 94 -13.75 51.52 18.67
N THR A 95 -13.93 50.64 19.63
CA THR A 95 -12.90 50.39 20.64
C THR A 95 -11.84 49.43 20.12
N TYR A 96 -10.63 49.50 20.70
CA TYR A 96 -9.56 48.55 20.38
C TYR A 96 -10.00 47.09 20.62
N GLU A 97 -10.81 46.83 21.65
CA GLU A 97 -11.37 45.49 21.92
C GLU A 97 -12.36 45.02 20.85
N GLU A 98 -13.12 45.92 20.22
CA GLU A 98 -14.04 45.58 19.12
C GLU A 98 -13.30 45.38 17.79
N PHE A 99 -12.24 46.17 17.57
CA PHE A 99 -11.33 45.98 16.44
C PHE A 99 -10.58 44.64 16.55
N ASP A 100 -10.04 44.34 17.73
CA ASP A 100 -9.34 43.08 18.04
C ASP A 100 -10.28 41.87 17.98
N ALA A 101 -11.53 41.99 18.44
CA ALA A 101 -12.53 40.93 18.30
C ALA A 101 -12.93 40.68 16.83
N PHE A 102 -12.97 41.73 15.99
CA PHE A 102 -13.19 41.60 14.56
C PHE A 102 -11.99 40.96 13.85
N GLU A 103 -10.77 41.42 14.15
CA GLU A 103 -9.53 40.88 13.63
C GLU A 103 -9.39 39.38 13.97
N ASN A 104 -9.68 39.00 15.22
CA ASN A 104 -9.73 37.60 15.62
C ASN A 104 -10.90 36.83 14.98
N TYR A 105 -12.05 37.45 14.73
CA TYR A 105 -13.16 36.79 14.02
C TYR A 105 -12.81 36.52 12.55
N VAL A 106 -12.17 37.48 11.88
CA VAL A 106 -11.69 37.34 10.50
C VAL A 106 -10.54 36.33 10.41
N LEU A 107 -9.56 36.37 11.32
CA LEU A 107 -8.46 35.38 11.36
C LEU A 107 -8.97 33.95 11.58
N ASN A 108 -10.04 33.77 12.37
CA ASN A 108 -10.61 32.46 12.64
C ASN A 108 -11.68 31.99 11.64
N HIS A 109 -12.24 32.87 10.80
CA HIS A 109 -13.29 32.51 9.82
C HIS A 109 -12.92 32.76 8.35
N ALA A 110 -11.86 33.53 8.05
CA ALA A 110 -11.35 33.73 6.69
C ALA A 110 -10.17 32.81 6.35
N ILE A 111 -9.51 32.21 7.36
CA ILE A 111 -8.41 31.24 7.19
C ILE A 111 -8.85 29.86 7.69
N GLY A 112 -9.99 29.43 7.19
CA GLY A 112 -10.59 28.16 7.58
C GLY A 112 -11.80 27.82 6.72
N ASP A 113 -11.63 27.77 5.39
CA ASP A 113 -12.22 26.70 4.59
C ASP A 113 -11.66 26.70 3.16
N ASP A 114 -11.46 25.50 2.64
CA ASP A 114 -10.94 25.17 1.32
C ASP A 114 -11.80 25.73 0.17
N ASN A 115 -11.13 26.07 -0.94
CA ASN A 115 -11.62 26.48 -2.27
C ASN A 115 -11.64 28.00 -2.53
N TYR A 116 -10.61 28.54 -3.21
CA TYR A 116 -10.79 29.22 -4.51
C TYR A 116 -9.43 29.44 -5.22
N SER A 117 -9.30 28.82 -6.39
CA SER A 117 -8.29 29.07 -7.42
C SER A 117 -8.62 30.36 -8.18
N TYR A 118 -7.63 31.28 -8.36
CA TYR A 118 -7.24 31.80 -9.69
C TYR A 118 -6.03 32.77 -9.66
N ASP A 119 -4.99 32.39 -10.43
CA ASP A 119 -3.98 33.18 -11.15
C ASP A 119 -3.65 34.64 -10.73
N ASP A 120 -2.47 34.86 -10.12
CA ASP A 120 -1.57 35.93 -10.59
C ASP A 120 -0.08 35.65 -10.31
N ASP A 121 0.70 35.96 -11.32
CA ASP A 121 2.11 35.66 -11.58
C ASP A 121 3.02 36.66 -10.85
N SER A 122 3.31 36.45 -9.55
CA SER A 122 4.44 37.13 -8.88
C SER A 122 4.90 36.51 -7.53
N GLN A 123 5.82 35.54 -7.61
CA GLN A 123 7.08 35.47 -6.83
C GLN A 123 7.15 35.56 -5.28
N THR A 124 6.08 35.53 -4.46
CA THR A 124 6.29 35.52 -2.98
C THR A 124 5.43 34.62 -2.08
N ASP A 125 4.44 33.86 -2.56
CA ASP A 125 3.76 32.87 -1.71
C ASP A 125 4.14 31.45 -2.14
N ARG A 126 5.17 30.93 -1.48
CA ARG A 126 5.93 29.74 -1.91
C ARG A 126 5.80 28.56 -0.95
N LEU A 127 4.68 28.40 -0.24
CA LEU A 127 4.54 27.35 0.78
C LEU A 127 3.14 26.70 0.89
N ASP A 128 2.40 26.59 -0.23
CA ASP A 128 1.38 25.54 -0.41
C ASP A 128 2.00 24.20 -0.86
N TYR A 129 3.33 24.14 -0.88
CA TYR A 129 4.07 22.92 -1.19
C TYR A 129 4.12 22.06 0.07
N ASN A 130 3.42 20.93 0.02
CA ASN A 130 3.69 19.76 0.86
C ASN A 130 5.22 19.58 0.90
N PRO A 131 5.89 19.63 2.07
CA PRO A 131 7.34 19.64 2.11
C PRO A 131 7.85 18.38 1.42
N ILE A 132 8.52 18.59 0.30
CA ILE A 132 9.29 17.55 -0.37
C ILE A 132 10.59 17.48 0.41
N GLY A 133 10.76 16.36 1.11
CA GLY A 133 12.02 15.70 1.48
C GLY A 133 13.11 16.59 2.04
N ALA A 134 13.68 16.17 3.16
CA ALA A 134 15.09 16.44 3.33
C ALA A 134 15.81 15.84 2.10
N PHE A 135 16.82 16.51 1.55
CA PHE A 135 17.73 15.98 0.52
C PHE A 135 17.29 15.82 -0.95
N TYR A 136 16.47 16.74 -1.48
CA TYR A 136 16.51 17.06 -2.92
C TYR A 136 16.89 18.52 -3.18
N ASP A 137 18.11 18.89 -2.77
CA ASP A 137 18.67 20.21 -3.09
C ASP A 137 20.16 20.08 -3.49
N SER A 138 20.46 20.23 -4.78
CA SER A 138 21.62 21.00 -5.17
C SER A 138 21.30 21.91 -6.35
N GLN A 139 21.26 23.22 -6.10
CA GLN A 139 21.68 24.19 -7.10
C GLN A 139 23.06 24.70 -6.71
N SER A 140 24.08 24.13 -7.38
CA SER A 140 25.48 24.60 -7.53
C SER A 140 26.56 23.80 -6.78
N ALA A 141 27.34 23.06 -7.57
CA ALA A 141 28.61 22.41 -7.21
C ALA A 141 29.72 23.34 -6.64
N GLN A 142 29.46 24.65 -6.50
CA GLN A 142 30.36 25.57 -5.81
C GLN A 142 30.07 25.71 -4.30
N TYR A 143 28.86 25.34 -3.87
CA TYR A 143 28.37 25.47 -2.49
C TYR A 143 27.95 24.14 -1.87
N ASP A 144 27.73 23.12 -2.70
CA ASP A 144 27.46 21.75 -2.30
C ASP A 144 28.71 20.86 -2.34
N ASN A 145 28.95 20.09 -1.27
CA ASN A 145 29.99 19.07 -1.20
C ASN A 145 29.43 17.65 -0.93
N ALA A 146 28.11 17.47 -0.88
CA ALA A 146 27.47 16.17 -0.86
C ALA A 146 27.63 15.47 -2.23
N GLN A 147 27.58 14.14 -2.25
CA GLN A 147 27.52 13.43 -3.54
C GLN A 147 26.08 13.49 -4.05
N SER A 148 25.85 14.10 -5.22
CA SER A 148 24.55 14.07 -5.91
C SER A 148 24.05 12.62 -6.07
N VAL A 149 22.78 12.42 -5.72
CA VAL A 149 22.05 11.15 -5.89
C VAL A 149 21.26 11.11 -7.21
N ALA A 150 21.33 12.15 -8.05
CA ALA A 150 20.61 12.21 -9.33
C ALA A 150 20.99 11.11 -10.33
N GLN A 151 22.13 10.44 -10.12
CA GLN A 151 22.48 9.22 -10.85
C GLN A 151 21.61 8.01 -10.47
N TYR A 152 20.85 8.09 -9.38
CA TYR A 152 20.00 7.03 -8.86
C TYR A 152 18.49 7.31 -9.03
N THR A 153 18.07 8.54 -9.38
CA THR A 153 16.65 8.96 -9.50
C THR A 153 16.21 9.27 -10.94
N GLY A 154 16.58 8.42 -11.89
CA GLY A 154 16.37 8.71 -13.32
C GLY A 154 14.91 8.69 -13.78
N VAL A 155 14.56 9.54 -14.75
CA VAL A 155 13.23 9.63 -15.38
C VAL A 155 13.21 8.93 -16.74
N LEU A 156 12.17 8.16 -17.00
CA LEU A 156 11.96 7.53 -18.32
C LEU A 156 11.36 8.51 -19.32
N ILE A 157 12.12 8.75 -20.39
CA ILE A 157 11.71 9.63 -21.48
C ILE A 157 11.64 8.87 -22.81
N ASN A 158 10.74 9.29 -23.68
CA ASN A 158 10.61 8.73 -25.02
C ASN A 158 11.67 9.29 -26.00
N SER A 159 11.68 8.75 -27.23
CA SER A 159 12.57 9.21 -28.32
C SER A 159 12.44 10.70 -28.73
N ASN A 160 11.37 11.39 -28.31
CA ASN A 160 11.18 12.83 -28.48
C ASN A 160 11.59 13.63 -27.23
N ASN A 161 12.28 13.00 -26.28
CA ASN A 161 12.68 13.53 -24.99
C ASN A 161 11.50 14.00 -24.13
N GLN A 162 10.39 13.26 -24.14
CA GLN A 162 9.23 13.55 -23.30
C GLN A 162 9.12 12.49 -22.21
N ALA A 163 9.01 12.93 -20.95
CA ALA A 163 8.65 12.05 -19.85
C ALA A 163 7.28 11.39 -20.13
N LEU A 164 7.14 10.16 -19.67
CA LEU A 164 5.90 9.39 -19.80
C LEU A 164 5.16 9.41 -18.48
N SER A 165 3.83 9.28 -18.51
CA SER A 165 3.02 9.05 -17.31
C SER A 165 2.95 7.57 -16.96
N VAL A 166 2.54 7.24 -15.72
CA VAL A 166 2.29 5.85 -15.29
C VAL A 166 1.36 5.13 -16.27
N ALA A 167 0.25 5.77 -16.68
CA ALA A 167 -0.68 5.20 -17.64
C ALA A 167 -0.06 4.97 -19.03
N GLN A 168 0.94 5.78 -19.42
CA GLN A 168 1.66 5.60 -20.66
C GLN A 168 2.71 4.48 -20.56
N LEU A 169 3.36 4.31 -19.40
CA LEU A 169 4.23 3.16 -19.16
C LEU A 169 3.43 1.85 -19.09
N GLN A 170 2.30 1.83 -18.38
CA GLN A 170 1.36 0.70 -18.37
C GLN A 170 0.87 0.31 -19.77
N ALA A 171 0.72 1.29 -20.67
CA ALA A 171 0.32 1.01 -22.05
C ALA A 171 1.46 0.44 -22.92
N LEU A 172 2.71 0.49 -22.44
CA LEU A 172 3.86 -0.13 -23.10
C LEU A 172 4.08 -1.58 -22.68
N ASP A 173 3.60 -1.97 -21.50
CA ASP A 173 3.50 -3.36 -21.07
C ASP A 173 2.41 -4.05 -21.90
N THR A 174 2.82 -4.71 -22.98
CA THR A 174 1.89 -5.29 -23.97
C THR A 174 1.56 -6.75 -23.71
N ASN A 175 2.41 -7.43 -22.95
CA ASN A 175 2.23 -8.79 -22.43
C ASN A 175 1.47 -8.82 -21.08
N ASN A 176 1.29 -7.66 -20.42
CA ASN A 176 0.69 -7.50 -19.08
C ASN A 176 1.38 -8.36 -18.01
N ASP A 177 2.71 -8.43 -18.05
CA ASP A 177 3.49 -9.14 -17.03
C ASP A 177 3.96 -8.21 -15.89
N GLY A 178 3.57 -6.94 -15.92
CA GLY A 178 3.91 -5.96 -14.91
C GLY A 178 5.34 -5.43 -15.05
N GLN A 179 6.03 -5.72 -16.14
CA GLN A 179 7.40 -5.29 -16.38
C GLN A 179 7.56 -4.66 -17.77
N LEU A 180 8.46 -3.69 -17.93
CA LEU A 180 8.89 -3.20 -19.24
C LEU A 180 10.22 -3.84 -19.61
N THR A 181 10.19 -4.74 -20.59
CA THR A 181 11.41 -5.43 -21.05
C THR A 181 11.57 -5.40 -22.57
N GLY A 182 12.78 -5.75 -23.04
CA GLY A 182 13.05 -6.06 -24.44
C GLY A 182 12.52 -5.05 -25.47
N SER A 183 11.44 -5.41 -26.17
CA SER A 183 10.87 -4.55 -27.20
C SER A 183 10.11 -3.33 -26.67
N GLU A 184 9.64 -3.38 -25.43
CA GLU A 184 8.78 -2.39 -24.78
C GLU A 184 9.60 -1.17 -24.32
N THR A 185 10.89 -1.37 -24.03
CA THR A 185 11.84 -0.33 -23.63
C THR A 185 12.60 0.33 -24.79
N ASN A 186 12.46 -0.17 -26.03
CA ASN A 186 13.22 0.32 -27.20
C ASN A 186 13.01 1.81 -27.54
N ILE A 187 11.90 2.38 -27.08
CA ILE A 187 11.54 3.78 -27.33
C ILE A 187 11.93 4.69 -26.16
N LEU A 188 12.49 4.12 -25.09
CA LEU A 188 12.74 4.76 -23.81
C LEU A 188 14.24 5.01 -23.60
N ARG A 189 14.53 6.07 -22.85
CA ARG A 189 15.86 6.41 -22.34
C ARG A 189 15.72 6.86 -20.89
N LEU A 190 16.80 6.70 -20.13
CA LEU A 190 16.87 7.18 -18.76
C LEU A 190 17.52 8.57 -18.77
N TRP A 191 16.83 9.57 -18.27
CA TRP A 191 17.39 10.88 -17.99
C TRP A 191 17.76 10.96 -16.51
N GLN A 192 19.04 11.19 -16.23
CA GLN A 192 19.58 11.40 -14.90
C GLN A 192 20.03 12.85 -14.84
N ASP A 193 19.36 13.67 -14.06
CA ASP A 193 19.64 15.11 -13.94
C ASP A 193 20.89 15.36 -13.09
N ILE A 194 22.06 14.94 -13.57
CA ILE A 194 23.32 14.86 -12.80
C ILE A 194 23.73 16.21 -12.19
N ASN A 195 23.32 17.32 -12.79
CA ASN A 195 23.60 18.67 -12.30
C ASN A 195 22.42 19.32 -11.57
N GLU A 196 21.29 18.61 -11.48
CA GLU A 196 20.07 18.96 -10.74
C GLU A 196 19.52 20.34 -11.13
N ASP A 197 19.67 20.71 -12.40
CA ASP A 197 19.24 22.01 -12.92
C ASP A 197 17.89 21.96 -13.65
N GLY A 198 17.26 20.78 -13.71
CA GLY A 198 15.99 20.55 -14.39
C GLY A 198 16.09 20.65 -15.92
N HIS A 199 17.30 20.70 -16.47
CA HIS A 199 17.54 20.78 -17.90
C HIS A 199 18.23 19.54 -18.44
N LEU A 200 17.64 18.99 -19.50
CA LEU A 200 18.24 17.88 -20.21
C LEU A 200 19.54 18.29 -20.91
N ASP A 201 20.67 17.89 -20.34
CA ASP A 201 22.00 18.35 -20.74
C ASP A 201 22.84 17.27 -21.44
N THR A 202 23.96 17.70 -22.05
CA THR A 202 24.83 16.77 -22.79
C THR A 202 25.63 15.90 -21.82
N GLY A 203 25.15 14.68 -21.57
CA GLY A 203 25.81 13.71 -20.69
C GLY A 203 24.86 13.00 -19.72
N GLU A 204 23.63 13.50 -19.61
CA GLU A 204 22.61 13.08 -18.64
C GLU A 204 21.66 12.01 -19.17
N LEU A 205 21.82 11.60 -20.43
CA LEU A 205 21.00 10.54 -21.02
C LEU A 205 21.74 9.22 -21.03
N ALA A 206 21.32 8.33 -20.14
CA ALA A 206 21.73 6.95 -20.13
C ALA A 206 20.86 6.08 -21.04
N ASN A 207 21.44 4.98 -21.53
CA ASN A 207 20.66 3.90 -22.14
C ASN A 207 20.14 3.02 -21.02
N LEU A 208 18.92 2.48 -21.15
CA LEU A 208 18.31 1.65 -20.10
C LEU A 208 19.10 0.40 -19.72
N ASN A 209 20.03 -0.03 -20.56
CA ASN A 209 20.98 -1.10 -20.27
C ASN A 209 21.93 -0.77 -19.09
N THR A 210 21.87 0.44 -18.52
CA THR A 210 22.55 0.81 -17.27
C THR A 210 21.75 0.45 -16.03
N LEU A 211 20.45 0.20 -16.15
CA LEU A 211 19.64 -0.42 -15.10
C LEU A 211 19.98 -1.91 -15.07
N ASN A 212 20.28 -2.44 -13.88
CA ASN A 212 20.65 -3.85 -13.71
C ASN A 212 19.43 -4.78 -13.56
N HIS A 213 18.22 -4.25 -13.72
CA HIS A 213 16.96 -4.99 -13.59
C HIS A 213 15.89 -4.46 -14.59
N PRO A 214 14.84 -5.24 -14.89
CA PRO A 214 13.63 -4.78 -15.58
C PRO A 214 12.93 -3.64 -14.85
N ILE A 215 12.25 -2.74 -15.58
CA ILE A 215 11.43 -1.69 -14.95
C ILE A 215 10.07 -2.29 -14.60
N GLN A 216 9.78 -2.43 -13.31
CA GLN A 216 8.53 -2.99 -12.81
C GLN A 216 7.42 -1.93 -12.74
N GLN A 217 6.16 -2.38 -12.73
CA GLN A 217 5.00 -1.51 -12.64
C GLN A 217 4.94 -0.71 -11.33
N SER A 218 5.42 -1.27 -10.21
CA SER A 218 5.60 -0.59 -8.92
C SER A 218 6.53 0.63 -9.06
N GLU A 219 7.58 0.50 -9.87
CA GLU A 219 8.55 1.56 -10.12
C GLU A 219 8.07 2.61 -11.14
N TYR A 220 6.92 2.43 -11.78
CA TYR A 220 6.45 3.41 -12.76
C TYR A 220 6.26 4.78 -12.11
N ALA A 221 5.78 4.84 -10.87
CA ALA A 221 5.68 6.11 -10.16
C ALA A 221 7.07 6.74 -9.98
N PHE A 222 8.06 5.95 -9.57
CA PHE A 222 9.45 6.39 -9.44
C PHE A 222 10.02 6.94 -10.76
N TYR A 223 9.92 6.18 -11.85
CA TYR A 223 10.48 6.57 -13.16
C TYR A 223 9.69 7.64 -13.93
N THR A 224 8.43 7.88 -13.58
CA THR A 224 7.59 8.89 -14.26
C THR A 224 7.57 10.21 -13.52
N ASN A 225 7.70 10.18 -12.20
CA ASN A 225 7.78 11.38 -11.39
C ASN A 225 9.24 11.85 -11.28
N GLY A 226 10.23 10.94 -11.25
CA GLY A 226 11.56 11.31 -10.76
C GLY A 226 11.40 12.12 -9.46
N ASN A 227 12.10 13.25 -9.38
CA ASN A 227 11.98 14.20 -8.27
C ASN A 227 10.84 15.25 -8.43
N ALA A 228 9.83 15.06 -9.29
CA ALA A 228 8.78 16.06 -9.56
C ALA A 228 7.35 15.50 -9.48
N HIS A 229 6.58 15.95 -8.49
CA HIS A 229 5.12 15.90 -8.51
C HIS A 229 4.56 17.28 -8.93
N ILE A 230 3.68 17.33 -9.93
CA ILE A 230 2.38 18.06 -9.92
C ILE A 230 1.62 17.96 -11.29
N ALA A 231 0.36 17.53 -11.17
CA ALA A 231 -0.86 17.74 -11.95
C ALA A 231 -0.84 17.95 -13.50
N ASN A 232 -1.46 16.99 -14.20
CA ASN A 232 -2.37 17.17 -15.35
C ASN A 232 -1.97 18.24 -16.41
N ARG A 233 -0.90 17.98 -17.20
CA ARG A 233 -0.66 18.74 -18.44
C ARG A 233 -0.53 17.82 -19.67
N GLN A 234 -1.16 18.27 -20.76
CA GLN A 234 -0.97 17.74 -22.12
C GLN A 234 0.49 17.95 -22.58
N PRO A 235 0.99 17.15 -23.53
CA PRO A 235 2.43 17.04 -23.82
C PRO A 235 3.07 18.36 -24.28
N ILE A 236 4.19 18.70 -23.65
CA ILE A 236 4.96 19.93 -23.84
C ILE A 236 5.73 19.90 -25.17
N GLN A 237 5.71 21.03 -25.90
CA GLN A 237 6.59 21.29 -27.05
C GLN A 237 7.83 22.10 -26.63
N THR A 238 8.96 21.80 -27.28
CA THR A 238 10.35 22.26 -27.06
C THR A 238 10.60 23.78 -26.95
N SER A 239 9.59 24.63 -27.04
CA SER A 239 9.75 26.09 -26.96
C SER A 239 9.38 26.70 -25.60
N GLN A 240 9.11 25.88 -24.58
CA GLN A 240 8.80 26.32 -23.21
C GLN A 240 9.77 25.76 -22.16
N ILE A 241 11.00 25.41 -22.55
CA ILE A 241 12.04 24.94 -21.60
C ILE A 241 12.72 26.14 -20.93
N ASN A 242 11.92 26.92 -20.21
CA ASN A 242 12.31 27.78 -19.09
C ASN A 242 11.17 27.53 -18.10
N GLU A 243 11.46 27.02 -16.90
CA GLU A 243 10.48 26.55 -15.88
C GLU A 243 10.11 25.06 -16.01
N LEU A 244 11.10 24.18 -15.90
CA LEU A 244 10.88 22.89 -15.24
C LEU A 244 11.18 23.12 -13.75
N ASP A 245 10.18 23.58 -13.00
CA ASP A 245 10.22 23.64 -11.54
C ASP A 245 10.06 22.21 -11.00
N THR A 246 11.17 21.51 -10.79
CA THR A 246 11.25 20.59 -9.64
C THR A 246 11.12 21.46 -8.40
N PRO A 247 10.15 21.23 -7.49
CA PRO A 247 10.08 22.04 -6.28
C PRO A 247 11.35 21.77 -5.47
N ASN A 248 12.15 22.81 -5.19
CA ASN A 248 13.29 22.71 -4.28
C ASN A 248 12.84 22.05 -2.96
N SER A 249 13.69 21.22 -2.35
CA SER A 249 13.52 20.91 -0.93
C SER A 249 13.43 22.22 -0.18
N ASN A 250 12.34 22.41 0.57
CA ASN A 250 12.23 23.59 1.40
C ASN A 250 13.04 23.43 2.69
N TYR A 251 13.63 22.26 3.00
CA TYR A 251 14.41 22.07 4.24
C TYR A 251 15.52 23.11 4.37
N ARG A 252 16.42 23.22 3.37
CA ARG A 252 17.53 24.20 3.43
C ARG A 252 17.02 25.63 3.41
N THR A 253 15.98 25.92 2.64
CA THR A 253 15.34 27.25 2.63
C THR A 253 14.76 27.60 4.01
N LEU A 254 14.01 26.69 4.64
CA LEU A 254 13.43 26.83 5.97
C LEU A 254 14.52 26.89 7.06
N ARG A 255 15.57 26.07 6.92
CA ARG A 255 16.70 25.97 7.86
C ARG A 255 17.62 27.18 7.80
N ASP A 256 17.88 27.73 6.62
CA ASP A 256 18.91 28.76 6.47
C ASP A 256 18.33 30.16 6.35
N GLU A 257 17.13 30.31 5.79
CA GLU A 257 16.53 31.62 5.50
C GLU A 257 15.52 32.07 6.57
N ASP A 258 14.69 31.18 7.11
CA ASP A 258 13.70 31.51 8.16
C ASP A 258 14.29 31.40 9.58
N ASN A 259 14.93 32.48 10.03
CA ASN A 259 15.62 32.54 11.33
C ASN A 259 14.87 33.34 12.40
N ILE A 260 13.66 33.85 12.12
CA ILE A 260 12.95 34.73 13.05
C ILE A 260 11.48 34.30 13.22
N TYR A 261 11.12 33.88 14.43
CA TYR A 261 9.74 33.51 14.77
C TYR A 261 9.08 34.60 15.63
N TYR A 262 7.96 35.15 15.17
CA TYR A 262 7.20 36.18 15.89
C TYR A 262 6.06 35.57 16.70
N TYR A 263 5.85 36.04 17.93
CA TYR A 263 4.77 35.56 18.80
C TYR A 263 4.18 36.66 19.69
N HIS A 264 2.89 36.52 20.02
CA HIS A 264 2.23 37.37 21.00
C HIS A 264 2.34 36.76 22.39
N ASP A 265 2.94 37.50 23.32
CA ASP A 265 2.97 37.10 24.73
C ASP A 265 1.60 37.33 25.36
N LEU A 266 0.84 36.25 25.54
CA LEU A 266 -0.53 36.28 26.09
C LEU A 266 -0.61 36.88 27.51
N SER A 267 0.52 37.01 28.23
CA SER A 267 0.55 37.60 29.57
C SER A 267 0.57 39.13 29.55
N ASN A 268 1.01 39.76 28.46
CA ASN A 268 1.18 41.21 28.36
C ASN A 268 0.80 41.83 27.02
N GLY A 269 0.37 41.03 26.03
CA GLY A 269 -0.11 41.46 24.72
C GLY A 269 0.98 41.93 23.74
N ASN A 270 2.27 41.88 24.12
CA ASN A 270 3.34 42.38 23.25
C ASN A 270 3.73 41.36 22.17
N LEU A 271 4.01 41.87 20.97
CA LEU A 271 4.69 41.13 19.91
C LEU A 271 6.18 41.01 20.25
N ASN A 272 6.65 39.78 20.39
CA ASN A 272 8.04 39.43 20.62
C ASN A 272 8.55 38.59 19.45
N TYR A 273 9.87 38.35 19.40
CA TYR A 273 10.48 37.47 18.41
C TYR A 273 11.55 36.57 19.04
N ILE A 274 11.71 35.38 18.46
CA ILE A 274 12.82 34.46 18.70
C ILE A 274 13.72 34.53 17.47
N GLN A 275 15.03 34.66 17.68
CA GLN A 275 16.01 34.51 16.60
C GLN A 275 16.66 33.13 16.74
N TRP A 276 16.42 32.26 15.78
CA TRP A 276 16.96 30.91 15.76
C TRP A 276 18.47 30.94 15.46
N GLU A 277 19.23 30.13 16.19
CA GLU A 277 20.64 29.84 15.88
C GLU A 277 20.75 28.55 15.07
N SER A 278 21.87 28.35 14.35
CA SER A 278 22.12 27.16 13.53
C SER A 278 22.24 25.85 14.32
N SER A 279 22.19 25.89 15.66
CA SER A 279 22.18 24.71 16.53
C SER A 279 20.86 24.53 17.28
N MET A 280 19.80 25.24 16.87
CA MET A 280 18.48 25.14 17.49
C MET A 280 17.52 24.48 16.51
N ILE A 281 16.66 23.59 17.03
CA ILE A 281 15.44 23.15 16.34
C ILE A 281 14.50 24.35 16.20
N LYS A 282 13.82 24.45 15.05
CA LYS A 282 13.02 25.60 14.66
C LYS A 282 11.56 25.21 14.48
N ILE A 283 10.68 26.18 14.73
CA ILE A 283 9.27 26.13 14.32
C ILE A 283 9.09 27.19 13.23
N HIS A 284 8.57 26.78 12.07
CA HIS A 284 8.33 27.68 10.96
C HIS A 284 7.24 28.72 11.29
N ILE A 285 7.27 29.88 10.64
CA ILE A 285 6.36 31.01 10.94
C ILE A 285 4.87 30.67 10.78
N ASN A 286 4.51 29.70 9.91
CA ASN A 286 3.15 29.21 9.74
C ASN A 286 2.70 28.21 10.83
N LYS A 287 3.59 27.87 11.78
CA LYS A 287 3.36 26.97 12.92
C LYS A 287 2.99 25.53 12.57
N SER A 288 3.17 25.11 11.32
CA SER A 288 2.86 23.73 10.90
C SER A 288 4.06 22.81 10.77
N HIS A 289 5.29 23.36 10.80
CA HIS A 289 6.53 22.62 10.62
C HIS A 289 7.47 22.75 11.81
N ILE A 290 8.09 21.63 12.20
CA ILE A 290 9.29 21.59 13.02
C ILE A 290 10.48 21.19 12.14
N ILE A 291 11.58 21.95 12.23
CA ILE A 291 12.79 21.76 11.42
C ILE A 291 13.98 21.57 12.36
N GLY A 292 14.66 20.44 12.24
CA GLY A 292 15.87 20.08 12.97
C GLY A 292 17.12 20.79 12.50
N THR A 293 18.25 20.18 12.82
CA THR A 293 19.61 20.63 12.58
C THR A 293 20.35 19.63 11.69
N ASP A 294 21.66 19.83 11.51
CA ASP A 294 22.52 18.89 10.77
C ASP A 294 23.26 17.93 11.74
N GLY A 295 22.71 17.66 12.91
CA GLY A 295 23.24 16.63 13.80
C GLY A 295 22.20 16.16 14.79
N ASP A 296 22.52 15.11 15.55
CA ASP A 296 21.57 14.33 16.37
C ASP A 296 20.57 15.20 17.16
N ASP A 297 19.32 15.13 16.75
CA ASP A 297 18.18 15.86 17.27
C ASP A 297 17.22 14.96 18.05
N THR A 298 16.36 15.60 18.83
CA THR A 298 15.27 14.90 19.53
C THR A 298 14.01 15.75 19.44
N PHE A 299 13.05 15.28 18.65
CA PHE A 299 11.71 15.82 18.51
C PHE A 299 10.77 14.99 19.36
N ASP A 300 10.32 15.56 20.46
CA ASP A 300 9.14 15.06 21.16
C ASP A 300 8.15 16.23 21.17
N VAL A 301 6.88 15.98 20.90
CA VAL A 301 5.82 17.01 21.04
C VAL A 301 5.83 17.59 22.47
N ASP A 302 6.33 16.83 23.45
CA ASP A 302 6.55 17.26 24.82
C ASP A 302 7.82 18.12 25.04
N TYR A 303 8.79 18.14 24.10
CA TYR A 303 10.07 18.85 24.25
C TYR A 303 9.89 20.37 24.47
N TYR A 304 8.93 20.97 23.78
CA TYR A 304 8.62 22.40 23.91
C TYR A 304 7.35 22.69 24.72
N ASN A 305 6.70 21.67 25.27
CA ASN A 305 5.43 21.80 26.00
C ASN A 305 5.59 22.61 27.31
N ASP A 306 6.82 22.70 27.84
CA ASP A 306 7.18 23.59 28.96
C ASP A 306 7.17 25.10 28.58
N TYR A 307 7.23 25.42 27.28
CA TYR A 307 7.16 26.78 26.76
C TYR A 307 5.72 27.05 26.28
N ASN A 308 4.88 27.58 27.17
CA ASN A 308 3.45 27.96 26.96
C ASN A 308 3.16 28.98 25.82
N PHE A 309 4.03 29.11 24.80
CA PHE A 309 3.97 30.12 23.74
C PHE A 309 3.68 29.53 22.35
N PHE A 310 3.74 28.20 22.21
CA PHE A 310 3.53 27.51 20.94
C PHE A 310 2.23 26.72 20.97
N ASP A 311 1.48 26.80 19.87
CA ASP A 311 0.28 25.99 19.67
C ASP A 311 0.67 24.75 18.86
N PHE A 312 0.94 23.66 19.57
CA PHE A 312 1.34 22.39 18.95
C PHE A 312 0.20 21.71 18.19
N SER A 313 -1.05 22.18 18.33
CA SER A 313 -2.19 21.60 17.62
C SER A 313 -2.16 21.83 16.10
N LEU A 314 -1.28 22.72 15.62
CA LEU A 314 -1.12 23.05 14.21
C LEU A 314 0.05 22.31 13.53
N ILE A 315 0.93 21.67 14.31
CA ILE A 315 2.12 21.02 13.80
C ILE A 315 1.75 19.68 13.16
N THR A 316 2.14 19.52 11.90
CA THR A 316 1.85 18.38 11.03
C THR A 316 3.07 17.86 10.30
N HIS A 317 4.16 18.63 10.27
CA HIS A 317 5.31 18.35 9.44
C HIS A 317 6.57 18.39 10.30
N PHE A 318 7.36 17.33 10.25
CA PHE A 318 8.54 17.16 11.08
C PHE A 318 9.72 16.80 10.17
N LEU A 319 10.75 17.64 10.15
CA LEU A 319 11.92 17.49 9.29
C LEU A 319 13.16 17.40 10.17
N ALA A 320 13.81 16.24 10.28
CA ALA A 320 14.91 16.05 11.21
C ALA A 320 16.25 16.56 10.64
N GLY A 321 16.73 16.03 9.51
CA GLY A 321 17.86 16.61 8.79
C GLY A 321 19.04 15.65 8.65
N ASP A 322 20.25 16.08 9.00
CA ASP A 322 21.37 15.14 9.16
C ASP A 322 21.49 14.76 10.65
N GLY A 323 21.94 13.54 10.96
CA GLY A 323 22.16 13.09 12.33
C GLY A 323 21.46 11.77 12.62
N ASP A 324 21.81 11.11 13.72
CA ASP A 324 20.98 9.99 14.22
C ASP A 324 19.86 10.60 15.10
N ASP A 325 18.65 10.74 14.57
CA ASP A 325 17.58 11.53 15.16
C ASP A 325 16.53 10.67 15.89
N LEU A 326 15.90 11.24 16.92
CA LEU A 326 14.72 10.66 17.57
C LEU A 326 13.53 11.59 17.37
N MET A 327 12.50 11.18 16.64
CA MET A 327 11.36 12.04 16.33
C MET A 327 10.01 11.40 16.66
N GLY A 328 9.06 12.23 17.10
CA GLY A 328 7.68 11.83 17.34
C GLY A 328 6.68 12.85 16.79
N GLY A 329 5.65 12.35 16.11
CA GLY A 329 4.52 13.10 15.60
C GLY A 329 3.52 13.48 16.69
N SER A 330 2.24 13.34 16.39
CA SER A 330 1.12 13.70 17.27
C SER A 330 -0.05 12.71 17.12
N GLU A 331 -1.21 13.00 17.72
CA GLU A 331 -2.42 12.18 17.53
C GLU A 331 -3.17 12.49 16.21
N ARG A 332 -2.51 13.13 15.25
CA ARG A 332 -3.08 13.60 13.98
C ARG A 332 -2.29 12.97 12.84
N SER A 333 -2.88 12.95 11.65
CA SER A 333 -2.16 12.64 10.42
C SER A 333 -1.03 13.63 10.17
N ASP A 334 0.19 13.15 10.34
CA ASP A 334 1.41 13.90 10.26
C ASP A 334 2.28 13.43 9.08
N ASN A 335 3.25 14.26 8.70
CA ASN A 335 4.28 13.92 7.74
C ASN A 335 5.65 14.08 8.41
N LEU A 336 6.43 13.01 8.43
CA LEU A 336 7.69 12.90 9.17
C LEU A 336 8.82 12.50 8.21
N TRP A 337 9.95 13.19 8.29
CA TRP A 337 11.17 12.89 7.54
C TRP A 337 12.36 12.79 8.50
N GLY A 338 13.02 11.63 8.50
CA GLY A 338 14.28 11.37 9.22
C GLY A 338 15.44 12.09 8.54
N GLY A 339 15.84 11.64 7.37
CA GLY A 339 16.87 12.31 6.59
C GLY A 339 18.14 11.47 6.48
N LEU A 340 19.29 12.04 6.86
CA LEU A 340 20.55 11.29 6.86
C LEU A 340 20.90 10.81 8.25
N GLY A 341 21.08 9.51 8.44
CA GLY A 341 21.51 8.93 9.71
C GLY A 341 20.56 7.82 10.13
N ASN A 342 20.81 7.21 11.28
CA ASN A 342 19.97 6.11 11.75
C ASN A 342 18.93 6.67 12.72
N ASP A 343 17.71 6.82 12.22
CA ASP A 343 16.67 7.54 12.89
C ASP A 343 15.71 6.63 13.65
N GLU A 344 15.10 7.14 14.73
CA GLU A 344 13.99 6.50 15.42
C GLU A 344 12.76 7.40 15.31
N ILE A 345 11.75 6.95 14.57
CA ILE A 345 10.57 7.75 14.20
C ILE A 345 9.29 7.14 14.78
N LEU A 346 8.49 7.95 15.45
CA LEU A 346 7.22 7.57 16.08
C LEU A 346 6.07 8.39 15.45
N GLY A 347 5.19 7.76 14.66
CA GLY A 347 3.99 8.40 14.07
C GLY A 347 2.96 8.78 15.14
N TYR A 348 2.66 7.82 16.01
CA TYR A 348 1.65 7.85 17.07
C TYR A 348 0.24 7.50 16.60
N ALA A 349 -0.66 8.47 16.46
CA ALA A 349 -2.02 8.15 16.06
C ALA A 349 -2.44 9.06 14.91
N GLY A 350 -3.31 8.56 14.03
CA GLY A 350 -3.62 9.24 12.79
C GLY A 350 -3.02 8.49 11.62
N ASN A 351 -3.40 8.90 10.40
CA ASN A 351 -2.86 8.27 9.20
C ASN A 351 -1.62 9.06 8.77
N ASP A 352 -0.45 8.57 9.12
CA ASP A 352 0.82 9.26 8.99
C ASP A 352 1.52 8.93 7.68
N LYS A 353 2.38 9.86 7.25
CA LYS A 353 3.36 9.60 6.18
C LYS A 353 4.74 9.75 6.76
N ILE A 354 5.51 8.67 6.73
CA ILE A 354 6.82 8.61 7.37
C ILE A 354 7.87 8.21 6.35
N TYR A 355 8.99 8.92 6.36
CA TYR A 355 10.11 8.71 5.46
C TYR A 355 11.39 8.62 6.30
N GLY A 356 12.05 7.45 6.34
CA GLY A 356 13.37 7.28 6.98
C GLY A 356 14.49 7.93 6.18
N GLU A 357 14.47 7.70 4.87
CA GLU A 357 15.45 8.16 3.89
C GLU A 357 16.77 7.39 3.89
N GLN A 358 17.85 7.87 4.51
CA GLN A 358 19.15 7.21 4.47
C GLN A 358 19.63 6.80 5.87
N GLY A 359 19.88 5.52 6.06
CA GLY A 359 20.44 4.97 7.27
C GLY A 359 19.64 3.76 7.70
N ASN A 360 20.00 3.18 8.84
CA ASN A 360 19.30 2.01 9.36
C ASN A 360 18.26 2.48 10.38
N ASP A 361 17.06 2.74 9.91
CA ASP A 361 16.02 3.44 10.64
C ASP A 361 15.13 2.49 11.46
N ARG A 362 14.46 3.07 12.44
CA ARG A 362 13.45 2.41 13.28
C ARG A 362 12.19 3.23 13.27
N ILE A 363 11.18 2.76 12.56
CA ILE A 363 9.97 3.50 12.32
C ILE A 363 8.78 2.77 12.93
N PHE A 364 7.95 3.50 13.67
CA PHE A 364 6.73 2.99 14.29
C PHE A 364 5.55 3.87 13.86
N GLY A 365 4.62 3.36 13.05
CA GLY A 365 3.41 4.08 12.65
C GLY A 365 2.45 4.29 13.82
N ALA A 366 2.19 3.20 14.54
CA ALA A 366 1.27 3.07 15.66
C ALA A 366 -0.21 2.93 15.27
N VAL A 367 -1.12 3.84 15.60
CA VAL A 367 -2.57 3.64 15.34
C VAL A 367 -3.01 4.47 14.14
N GLY A 368 -3.48 3.82 13.09
CA GLY A 368 -3.89 4.53 11.89
C GLY A 368 -3.63 3.71 10.64
N ASN A 369 -4.03 4.24 9.49
CA ASN A 369 -3.62 3.68 8.21
C ASN A 369 -2.40 4.49 7.73
N ASP A 370 -1.21 4.01 8.02
CA ASP A 370 0.04 4.74 7.80
C ASP A 370 0.66 4.42 6.44
N THR A 371 1.51 5.32 5.97
CA THR A 371 2.35 5.11 4.79
C THR A 371 3.79 5.37 5.17
N ILE A 372 4.61 4.33 5.20
CA ILE A 372 5.96 4.36 5.74
C ILE A 372 6.94 3.88 4.68
N LEU A 373 7.97 4.68 4.42
CA LEU A 373 9.08 4.36 3.53
C LEU A 373 10.37 4.38 4.36
N GLY A 374 11.06 3.24 4.47
CA GLY A 374 12.38 3.14 5.12
C GLY A 374 13.43 3.89 4.32
N GLY A 375 13.67 3.46 3.08
CA GLY A 375 14.55 4.14 2.15
C GLY A 375 15.78 3.29 1.87
N SER A 376 16.96 3.76 2.27
CA SER A 376 18.22 3.01 2.08
C SER A 376 18.88 2.71 3.41
N GLY A 377 19.32 1.47 3.61
CA GLY A 377 19.89 0.98 4.85
C GLY A 377 19.08 -0.21 5.36
N ASP A 378 19.54 -0.86 6.42
CA ASP A 378 18.79 -2.00 6.99
C ASP A 378 17.76 -1.47 8.02
N ASP A 379 16.51 -1.36 7.60
CA ASP A 379 15.44 -0.69 8.34
C ASP A 379 14.59 -1.64 9.20
N ILE A 380 13.95 -1.09 10.22
CA ILE A 380 12.91 -1.75 11.01
C ILE A 380 11.66 -0.89 10.97
N ILE A 381 10.63 -1.38 10.28
CA ILE A 381 9.36 -0.70 10.10
C ILE A 381 8.26 -1.49 10.79
N VAL A 382 7.54 -0.84 11.70
CA VAL A 382 6.43 -1.43 12.44
C VAL A 382 5.19 -0.55 12.23
N GLY A 383 4.18 -1.07 11.54
CA GLY A 383 2.90 -0.37 11.33
C GLY A 383 2.18 -0.08 12.66
N PHE A 384 2.32 -0.97 13.63
CA PHE A 384 1.68 -0.88 14.94
C PHE A 384 2.59 -0.40 16.09
N THR A 385 2.01 -0.26 17.29
CA THR A 385 2.78 0.11 18.50
C THR A 385 3.61 -1.07 19.04
N ALA A 386 4.94 -0.94 19.12
CA ALA A 386 5.85 -1.98 19.63
C ALA A 386 5.77 -2.32 21.15
N SER A 387 4.72 -1.86 21.85
CA SER A 387 4.64 -1.96 23.31
C SER A 387 4.30 -3.37 23.81
N ASN A 388 5.32 -4.03 24.36
CA ASN A 388 5.44 -5.35 25.01
C ASN A 388 4.34 -5.88 25.97
N ASN A 389 3.10 -5.38 26.04
CA ASN A 389 2.09 -5.95 26.95
C ASN A 389 0.60 -5.76 26.58
N VAL A 390 0.26 -5.05 25.50
CA VAL A 390 -1.13 -4.93 25.05
C VAL A 390 -1.11 -5.05 23.53
N LYS A 391 -1.72 -6.12 23.01
CA LYS A 391 -2.02 -6.22 21.57
C LYS A 391 -2.77 -4.96 21.19
N GLN A 392 -2.34 -4.26 20.13
CA GLN A 392 -3.13 -3.21 19.49
C GLN A 392 -4.59 -3.68 19.44
N THR A 393 -5.54 -2.83 19.79
CA THR A 393 -6.96 -3.21 19.71
C THR A 393 -7.67 -2.11 19.00
N LEU A 394 -8.21 -2.41 17.83
CA LEU A 394 -8.91 -1.44 17.00
C LEU A 394 -10.22 -1.02 17.65
N SER A 395 -10.49 0.28 17.64
CA SER A 395 -11.81 0.81 17.95
C SER A 395 -12.80 0.42 16.85
N THR A 396 -14.09 0.49 17.16
CA THR A 396 -15.13 0.17 16.15
C THR A 396 -15.05 1.16 14.97
N GLY A 397 -14.66 0.65 13.79
CA GLY A 397 -14.58 1.43 12.55
C GLY A 397 -13.15 1.79 12.11
N GLU A 398 -12.13 1.50 12.91
CA GLU A 398 -10.72 1.58 12.51
C GLU A 398 -10.34 0.36 11.66
N THR A 399 -9.46 0.58 10.69
CA THR A 399 -9.01 -0.47 9.77
C THR A 399 -7.52 -0.76 9.85
N ASP A 400 -6.69 0.14 10.39
CA ASP A 400 -5.24 -0.06 10.65
C ASP A 400 -4.47 -0.66 9.45
N ASN A 401 -4.90 -0.30 8.24
CA ASN A 401 -4.36 -0.87 7.01
C ASN A 401 -3.14 -0.04 6.59
N ASP A 402 -1.94 -0.56 6.84
CA ASP A 402 -0.69 0.15 6.61
C ASP A 402 -0.10 -0.11 5.23
N HIS A 403 0.72 0.83 4.75
CA HIS A 403 1.55 0.67 3.56
C HIS A 403 3.02 0.86 3.95
N LEU A 404 3.79 -0.23 3.95
CA LEU A 404 5.17 -0.27 4.40
C LEU A 404 6.09 -0.61 3.23
N TYR A 405 7.14 0.19 3.03
CA TYR A 405 8.15 -0.02 2.00
C TYR A 405 9.53 0.00 2.65
N GLY A 406 10.29 -1.10 2.55
CA GLY A 406 11.67 -1.20 3.05
C GLY A 406 12.61 -0.37 2.19
N GLY A 407 12.73 -0.73 0.92
CA GLY A 407 13.52 0.00 -0.06
C GLY A 407 14.77 -0.79 -0.43
N SER A 408 15.95 -0.32 -0.04
CA SER A 408 17.20 -1.04 -0.27
C SER A 408 17.90 -1.34 1.04
N GLY A 409 18.23 -2.61 1.29
CA GLY A 409 18.81 -3.04 2.55
C GLY A 409 18.14 -4.32 3.03
N ASN A 410 18.58 -4.88 4.16
CA ASN A 410 17.96 -6.08 4.72
C ASN A 410 16.94 -5.64 5.77
N ASP A 411 15.72 -5.42 5.32
CA ASP A 411 14.68 -4.71 6.06
C ASP A 411 13.80 -5.66 6.87
N LYS A 412 13.14 -5.10 7.89
CA LYS A 412 12.15 -5.82 8.71
C LYS A 412 10.86 -5.05 8.77
N LEU A 413 9.83 -5.59 8.14
CA LEU A 413 8.52 -4.97 8.06
C LEU A 413 7.51 -5.79 8.87
N TYR A 414 6.72 -5.11 9.69
CA TYR A 414 5.68 -5.71 10.52
C TYR A 414 4.37 -4.92 10.35
N GLY A 415 3.37 -5.50 9.67
CA GLY A 415 2.07 -4.87 9.39
C GLY A 415 1.23 -4.71 10.65
N GLY A 416 0.79 -5.82 11.25
CA GLY A 416 0.14 -5.83 12.56
C GLY A 416 -1.30 -6.30 12.51
N LEU A 417 -2.24 -5.38 12.72
CA LEU A 417 -3.67 -5.64 12.54
C LEU A 417 -4.10 -4.90 11.29
N GLY A 418 -5.11 -5.39 10.58
CA GLY A 418 -5.58 -4.72 9.37
C GLY A 418 -5.13 -5.46 8.13
N ASN A 419 -5.58 -4.99 6.97
CA ASN A 419 -5.16 -5.54 5.68
C ASN A 419 -4.02 -4.66 5.15
N ASP A 420 -2.80 -5.13 5.35
CA ASP A 420 -1.58 -4.37 5.14
C ASP A 420 -0.98 -4.59 3.75
N TYR A 421 -0.19 -3.62 3.30
CA TYR A 421 0.65 -3.69 2.11
C TYR A 421 2.11 -3.58 2.55
N LEU A 422 2.92 -4.62 2.32
CA LEU A 422 4.35 -4.66 2.64
C LEU A 422 5.16 -4.93 1.39
N ASP A 423 6.22 -4.16 1.17
CA ASP A 423 7.17 -4.31 0.05
C ASP A 423 8.60 -4.18 0.61
N GLY A 424 9.36 -5.28 0.60
CA GLY A 424 10.74 -5.34 1.10
C GLY A 424 11.68 -4.55 0.21
N GLY A 425 11.66 -4.85 -1.09
CA GLY A 425 12.39 -4.14 -2.11
C GLY A 425 13.64 -4.91 -2.55
N ALA A 426 14.82 -4.44 -2.18
CA ALA A 426 16.08 -5.05 -2.57
C ALA A 426 16.91 -5.47 -1.36
N ASN A 427 17.55 -6.64 -1.48
CA ASN A 427 18.29 -7.40 -0.46
C ASN A 427 17.40 -8.33 0.37
N ASP A 428 17.99 -9.00 1.36
CA ASP A 428 17.34 -10.14 2.04
C ASP A 428 16.41 -9.62 3.15
N ASP A 429 15.10 -9.63 2.92
CA ASP A 429 14.11 -8.96 3.77
C ASP A 429 13.30 -9.93 4.66
N LEU A 430 12.73 -9.40 5.75
CA LEU A 430 11.80 -10.10 6.63
C LEU A 430 10.47 -9.36 6.71
N LEU A 431 9.40 -9.97 6.19
CA LEU A 431 8.06 -9.39 6.18
C LEU A 431 7.09 -10.23 7.01
N LEU A 432 6.35 -9.57 7.91
CA LEU A 432 5.26 -10.18 8.68
C LEU A 432 3.98 -9.36 8.48
N GLY A 433 2.96 -9.95 7.85
CA GLY A 433 1.65 -9.33 7.61
C GLY A 433 0.92 -9.09 8.92
N GLY A 434 0.35 -10.15 9.51
CA GLY A 434 -0.26 -10.07 10.84
C GLY A 434 -1.69 -10.61 10.84
N GLU A 435 -2.62 -9.90 11.45
CA GLU A 435 -4.04 -10.24 11.33
C GLU A 435 -4.69 -9.42 10.23
N GLY A 436 -5.25 -10.08 9.22
CA GLY A 436 -5.97 -9.46 8.12
C GLY A 436 -5.57 -10.11 6.81
N ASN A 437 -6.18 -9.66 5.72
CA ASN A 437 -5.86 -10.15 4.39
C ASN A 437 -4.80 -9.24 3.78
N ASP A 438 -3.55 -9.63 3.95
CA ASP A 438 -2.38 -8.82 3.66
C ASP A 438 -1.85 -9.03 2.25
N LYS A 439 -1.03 -8.08 1.79
CA LYS A 439 -0.28 -8.21 0.55
C LYS A 439 1.20 -7.94 0.79
N LEU A 440 2.03 -8.92 0.46
CA LEU A 440 3.44 -8.94 0.81
C LEU A 440 4.30 -9.23 -0.43
N TRP A 441 5.30 -8.39 -0.68
CA TRP A 441 6.29 -8.55 -1.75
C TRP A 441 7.70 -8.51 -1.17
N GLY A 442 8.49 -9.55 -1.37
CA GLY A 442 9.91 -9.59 -0.98
C GLY A 442 10.75 -8.70 -1.90
N GLY A 443 10.69 -8.98 -3.20
CA GLY A 443 11.36 -8.21 -4.23
C GLY A 443 12.58 -8.94 -4.76
N SER A 444 13.78 -8.45 -4.48
CA SER A 444 15.01 -9.13 -4.90
C SER A 444 15.88 -9.43 -3.70
N GLY A 445 16.33 -10.67 -3.54
CA GLY A 445 16.99 -11.09 -2.30
C GLY A 445 16.48 -12.46 -1.89
N ASN A 446 17.01 -13.01 -0.80
CA ASN A 446 16.48 -14.24 -0.23
C ASN A 446 15.59 -13.86 0.95
N ASP A 447 14.30 -13.75 0.68
CA ASP A 447 13.35 -13.12 1.60
C ASP A 447 12.65 -14.16 2.49
N GLU A 448 12.29 -13.75 3.71
CA GLU A 448 11.43 -14.54 4.60
C GLU A 448 10.12 -13.80 4.83
N ILE A 449 9.01 -14.37 4.33
CA ILE A 449 7.70 -13.70 4.34
C ILE A 449 6.66 -14.56 5.04
N GLN A 450 5.92 -13.97 5.98
CA GLN A 450 4.87 -14.61 6.76
C GLN A 450 3.56 -13.83 6.66
N GLY A 451 2.53 -14.41 6.04
CA GLY A 451 1.18 -13.83 6.00
C GLY A 451 0.54 -13.74 7.38
N ASN A 452 0.47 -14.88 8.07
CA ASN A 452 -0.13 -15.10 9.40
C ASN A 452 -1.64 -15.37 9.37
N GLU A 453 -2.49 -14.55 10.00
CA GLU A 453 -3.94 -14.83 10.07
C GLU A 453 -4.68 -14.05 9.00
N GLY A 454 -5.35 -14.73 8.08
CA GLY A 454 -6.14 -14.12 7.02
C GLY A 454 -5.86 -14.76 5.68
N ASN A 455 -6.51 -14.27 4.62
CA ASN A 455 -6.29 -14.77 3.27
C ASN A 455 -5.31 -13.85 2.56
N ASP A 456 -4.04 -14.23 2.54
CA ASP A 456 -2.92 -13.36 2.16
C ASP A 456 -2.48 -13.55 0.70
N GLU A 457 -1.90 -12.49 0.12
CA GLU A 457 -1.21 -12.55 -1.17
C GLU A 457 0.29 -12.30 -0.95
N VAL A 458 1.12 -13.32 -1.17
CA VAL A 458 2.56 -13.32 -0.87
C VAL A 458 3.39 -13.61 -2.12
N MET A 459 4.34 -12.73 -2.45
CA MET A 459 5.27 -12.88 -3.57
C MET A 459 6.73 -12.77 -3.08
N GLY A 460 7.55 -13.79 -3.31
CA GLY A 460 9.00 -13.78 -3.01
C GLY A 460 9.73 -12.84 -3.96
N GLY A 461 9.72 -13.17 -5.25
CA GLY A 461 10.30 -12.34 -6.30
C GLY A 461 11.51 -13.02 -6.92
N SER A 462 12.73 -12.54 -6.67
CA SER A 462 13.94 -13.19 -7.17
C SER A 462 14.91 -13.52 -6.05
N GLY A 463 15.31 -14.79 -5.92
CA GLY A 463 16.25 -15.28 -4.93
C GLY A 463 15.79 -16.63 -4.37
N GLU A 464 16.36 -17.08 -3.25
CA GLU A 464 15.90 -18.29 -2.57
C GLU A 464 14.97 -17.91 -1.42
N ASP A 465 13.67 -17.84 -1.69
CA ASP A 465 12.68 -17.25 -0.79
C ASP A 465 12.02 -18.29 0.12
N ARG A 466 11.53 -17.84 1.27
CA ARG A 466 10.82 -18.66 2.28
C ARG A 466 9.49 -18.03 2.62
N LEU A 467 8.42 -18.60 2.07
CA LEU A 467 7.07 -18.06 2.15
C LEU A 467 6.17 -18.95 3.03
N PHE A 468 5.44 -18.33 3.94
CA PHE A 468 4.53 -18.99 4.87
C PHE A 468 3.18 -18.28 4.86
N GLY A 469 2.13 -18.93 4.34
CA GLY A 469 0.75 -18.40 4.38
C GLY A 469 0.22 -18.36 5.82
N GLN A 470 0.23 -19.54 6.44
CA GLN A 470 -0.27 -19.84 7.79
C GLN A 470 -1.76 -20.11 7.82
N ALA A 471 -2.61 -19.21 8.34
CA ALA A 471 -4.01 -19.53 8.61
C ALA A 471 -4.93 -18.72 7.69
N GLY A 472 -5.60 -19.40 6.76
CA GLY A 472 -6.51 -18.81 5.79
C GLY A 472 -6.39 -19.51 4.44
N ASP A 473 -7.13 -19.03 3.43
CA ASP A 473 -6.91 -19.46 2.04
C ASP A 473 -5.87 -18.51 1.40
N ASP A 474 -4.60 -18.90 1.38
CA ASP A 474 -3.49 -18.05 0.98
C ASP A 474 -3.07 -18.23 -0.48
N LYS A 475 -2.41 -17.21 -1.04
CA LYS A 475 -1.77 -17.28 -2.35
C LYS A 475 -0.29 -16.93 -2.25
N LEU A 476 0.56 -17.90 -2.57
CA LEU A 476 2.00 -17.80 -2.48
C LEU A 476 2.63 -17.97 -3.87
N TRP A 477 3.55 -17.08 -4.22
CA TRP A 477 4.35 -17.14 -5.44
C TRP A 477 5.83 -17.00 -5.07
N GLY A 478 6.65 -18.02 -5.34
CA GLY A 478 8.09 -18.01 -5.11
C GLY A 478 8.79 -17.02 -6.04
N GLY A 479 8.69 -17.27 -7.34
CA GLY A 479 9.25 -16.40 -8.36
C GLY A 479 10.44 -17.08 -9.04
N GLU A 480 11.59 -16.43 -9.09
CA GLU A 480 12.81 -17.01 -9.66
C GLU A 480 13.78 -17.40 -8.54
N GLY A 481 14.36 -18.59 -8.60
CA GLY A 481 15.29 -19.13 -7.63
C GLY A 481 14.69 -20.32 -6.89
N LYS A 482 15.40 -20.85 -5.89
CA LYS A 482 14.99 -22.09 -5.20
C LYS A 482 14.20 -21.72 -3.96
N ASP A 483 12.89 -21.93 -4.02
CA ASP A 483 11.97 -21.41 -3.02
C ASP A 483 11.39 -22.50 -2.11
N LEU A 484 10.96 -22.06 -0.92
CA LEU A 484 10.19 -22.87 0.03
C LEU A 484 8.85 -22.18 0.29
N LEU A 485 7.76 -22.80 -0.15
CA LEU A 485 6.40 -22.32 0.04
C LEU A 485 5.62 -23.28 0.93
N LEU A 486 5.11 -22.76 2.04
CA LEU A 486 4.22 -23.51 2.94
C LEU A 486 2.90 -22.76 3.10
N GLY A 487 1.79 -23.39 2.73
CA GLY A 487 0.45 -22.86 3.01
C GLY A 487 0.16 -22.73 4.50
N PHE A 488 0.86 -23.51 5.34
CA PHE A 488 0.61 -23.64 6.77
C PHE A 488 1.78 -23.17 7.67
N THR A 489 1.56 -23.19 8.99
CA THR A 489 2.59 -22.86 9.99
C THR A 489 3.61 -23.99 10.23
N ALA A 490 4.91 -23.75 9.99
CA ALA A 490 5.98 -24.74 10.22
C ALA A 490 6.41 -24.97 11.70
N LYS A 491 5.75 -24.35 12.70
CA LYS A 491 6.15 -24.51 14.10
C LYS A 491 5.87 -25.94 14.59
N ASN A 492 6.83 -26.46 15.36
CA ASN A 492 6.93 -27.81 15.97
C ASN A 492 5.74 -28.32 16.84
N GLU A 493 4.54 -27.77 16.72
CA GLU A 493 3.36 -28.32 17.37
C GLU A 493 2.45 -29.01 16.35
N VAL A 494 1.44 -29.70 16.87
CA VAL A 494 0.48 -30.56 16.17
C VAL A 494 0.14 -29.97 14.80
N LYS A 495 0.01 -30.82 13.75
CA LYS A 495 -0.62 -30.48 12.47
C LYS A 495 -1.66 -29.38 12.71
N GLN A 496 -1.61 -28.31 11.90
CA GLN A 496 -2.58 -27.21 11.93
C GLN A 496 -3.96 -27.79 12.26
N SER A 497 -4.67 -27.22 13.21
CA SER A 497 -5.99 -27.78 13.57
C SER A 497 -6.99 -26.78 13.05
N LEU A 498 -7.59 -27.09 11.91
CA LEU A 498 -8.65 -26.27 11.32
C LEU A 498 -9.73 -25.99 12.38
N ASN A 499 -10.08 -24.73 12.59
CA ASN A 499 -11.27 -24.42 13.35
C ASN A 499 -12.52 -24.82 12.55
N THR A 500 -13.65 -24.93 13.25
CA THR A 500 -14.92 -25.28 12.59
C THR A 500 -15.31 -24.22 11.56
N GLY A 501 -15.19 -24.56 10.27
CA GLY A 501 -15.57 -23.69 9.15
C GLY A 501 -14.40 -22.99 8.46
N GLU A 502 -13.18 -23.15 8.95
CA GLU A 502 -11.97 -22.85 8.18
C GLU A 502 -11.74 -23.95 7.14
N THR A 503 -11.28 -23.51 5.97
CA THR A 503 -10.70 -24.33 4.93
C THR A 503 -9.43 -23.58 4.58
N ASP A 504 -8.26 -24.19 4.72
CA ASP A 504 -7.00 -23.55 4.35
C ASP A 504 -6.67 -24.08 2.94
N ASN A 505 -7.48 -23.69 1.93
CA ASN A 505 -7.27 -24.15 0.55
C ASN A 505 -6.31 -23.19 -0.14
N ASP A 506 -5.04 -23.55 -0.14
CA ASP A 506 -3.98 -22.66 -0.55
C ASP A 506 -3.69 -22.77 -2.04
N TYR A 507 -3.19 -21.67 -2.61
CA TYR A 507 -2.65 -21.61 -3.95
C TYR A 507 -1.15 -21.32 -3.87
N LEU A 508 -0.32 -22.28 -4.25
CA LEU A 508 1.14 -22.15 -4.24
C LEU A 508 1.69 -22.29 -5.65
N ASN A 509 2.61 -21.40 -6.02
CA ASN A 509 3.33 -21.43 -7.30
C ASN A 509 4.82 -21.19 -7.06
N GLY A 510 5.66 -22.19 -7.31
CA GLY A 510 7.12 -22.11 -7.14
C GLY A 510 7.72 -21.11 -8.12
N GLY A 511 7.48 -21.33 -9.41
CA GLY A 511 7.92 -20.43 -10.47
C GLY A 511 9.10 -21.04 -11.22
N GLY A 512 10.29 -20.46 -11.11
CA GLY A 512 11.48 -20.94 -11.79
C GLY A 512 12.57 -21.31 -10.79
N GLY A 513 12.86 -22.59 -10.63
CA GLY A 513 13.87 -23.08 -9.70
C GLY A 513 13.62 -24.54 -9.34
N ASP A 514 14.39 -25.07 -8.39
CA ASP A 514 14.09 -26.40 -7.85
C ASP A 514 13.33 -26.22 -6.53
N ASP A 515 12.01 -26.11 -6.55
CA ASP A 515 11.22 -25.58 -5.42
C ASP A 515 10.69 -26.66 -4.47
N ILE A 516 10.27 -26.24 -3.27
CA ILE A 516 9.58 -27.11 -2.31
C ILE A 516 8.26 -26.45 -1.90
N LEU A 517 7.15 -27.09 -2.25
CA LEU A 517 5.80 -26.61 -1.98
C LEU A 517 5.07 -27.60 -1.06
N MET A 518 4.41 -27.09 -0.02
CA MET A 518 3.51 -27.89 0.81
C MET A 518 2.20 -27.16 1.08
N GLY A 519 1.08 -27.76 0.67
CA GLY A 519 -0.28 -27.23 0.83
C GLY A 519 -0.72 -27.23 2.29
N GLY A 520 -1.01 -28.39 2.86
CA GLY A 520 -1.25 -28.53 4.30
C GLY A 520 -2.58 -29.21 4.61
N LEU A 521 -3.61 -28.45 4.96
CA LEU A 521 -4.93 -29.01 5.26
C LEU A 521 -5.96 -28.25 4.45
N GLY A 522 -6.67 -28.93 3.57
CA GLY A 522 -7.57 -28.23 2.67
C GLY A 522 -7.47 -28.83 1.29
N HIS A 523 -8.10 -28.17 0.33
CA HIS A 523 -8.08 -28.60 -1.07
C HIS A 523 -7.14 -27.70 -1.86
N ASP A 524 -5.86 -28.02 -1.81
CA ASP A 524 -4.78 -27.14 -2.23
C ASP A 524 -4.53 -27.21 -3.74
N ARG A 525 -3.89 -26.15 -4.25
CA ARG A 525 -3.42 -26.06 -5.63
C ARG A 525 -1.94 -25.68 -5.66
N LEU A 526 -1.11 -26.60 -6.09
CA LEU A 526 0.35 -26.43 -6.15
C LEU A 526 0.82 -26.49 -7.60
N TYR A 527 1.68 -25.55 -7.98
CA TYR A 527 2.34 -25.46 -9.28
C TYR A 527 3.86 -25.37 -9.04
N GLY A 528 4.64 -26.35 -9.50
CA GLY A 528 6.10 -26.34 -9.41
C GLY A 528 6.68 -25.27 -10.32
N GLY A 529 6.46 -25.44 -11.63
CA GLY A 529 6.86 -24.46 -12.64
C GLY A 529 8.01 -25.01 -13.47
N THR A 530 9.15 -24.32 -13.52
CA THR A 530 10.33 -24.84 -14.22
C THR A 530 11.41 -25.23 -13.24
N GLY A 531 12.01 -26.40 -13.42
CA GLY A 531 13.07 -26.96 -12.58
C GLY A 531 12.57 -28.23 -11.89
N ASN A 532 13.33 -28.80 -10.97
CA ASN A 532 12.97 -30.10 -10.37
C ASN A 532 12.35 -29.86 -9.00
N ASP A 533 11.03 -29.93 -8.94
CA ASP A 533 10.24 -29.46 -7.81
C ASP A 533 9.80 -30.61 -6.90
N GLU A 534 9.55 -30.30 -5.63
CA GLU A 534 8.92 -31.21 -4.66
C GLU A 534 7.61 -30.62 -4.17
N LEU A 535 6.49 -31.25 -4.52
CA LEU A 535 5.14 -30.80 -4.18
C LEU A 535 4.46 -31.79 -3.23
N GLN A 536 3.89 -31.29 -2.14
CA GLN A 536 3.15 -32.09 -1.16
C GLN A 536 1.77 -31.48 -0.89
N GLY A 537 0.70 -32.18 -1.28
CA GLY A 537 -0.68 -31.78 -1.01
C GLY A 537 -0.99 -31.82 0.49
N ASN A 538 -0.83 -33.01 1.09
CA ASN A 538 -1.15 -33.34 2.50
C ASN A 538 -2.61 -33.79 2.71
N GLU A 539 -3.39 -33.19 3.62
CA GLU A 539 -4.76 -33.67 3.84
C GLU A 539 -5.76 -32.86 3.03
N GLY A 540 -6.58 -33.57 2.25
CA GLY A 540 -7.67 -33.04 1.45
C GLY A 540 -7.50 -33.44 -0.02
N ASP A 541 -8.49 -33.12 -0.84
CA ASP A 541 -8.47 -33.44 -2.28
C ASP A 541 -7.68 -32.34 -3.02
N ASP A 542 -6.41 -32.61 -3.29
CA ASP A 542 -5.45 -31.62 -3.78
C ASP A 542 -5.22 -31.70 -5.30
N LYS A 543 -4.63 -30.62 -5.84
CA LYS A 543 -4.18 -30.56 -7.24
C LYS A 543 -2.73 -30.12 -7.34
N LEU A 544 -1.89 -31.00 -7.84
CA LEU A 544 -0.45 -30.78 -7.99
C LEU A 544 -0.08 -30.80 -9.47
N TYR A 545 0.70 -29.81 -9.88
CA TYR A 545 1.23 -29.67 -11.24
C TYR A 545 2.76 -29.47 -11.14
N GLY A 546 3.57 -30.46 -11.56
CA GLY A 546 5.03 -30.32 -11.63
C GLY A 546 5.45 -29.33 -12.72
N GLU A 547 4.81 -29.46 -13.88
CA GLU A 547 5.05 -28.67 -15.09
C GLU A 547 6.32 -29.07 -15.85
N ALA A 548 7.48 -28.42 -15.65
CA ALA A 548 8.66 -28.68 -16.47
C ALA A 548 9.89 -29.00 -15.62
N GLY A 549 10.32 -30.25 -15.64
CA GLY A 549 11.50 -30.75 -14.95
C GLY A 549 11.23 -32.16 -14.41
N ASN A 550 12.09 -32.68 -13.55
CA ASN A 550 11.90 -34.03 -13.01
C ASN A 550 11.35 -33.89 -11.60
N ASP A 551 10.03 -33.94 -11.47
CA ASP A 551 9.33 -33.47 -10.29
C ASP A 551 8.93 -34.63 -9.37
N HIS A 552 8.82 -34.32 -8.08
CA HIS A 552 8.35 -35.23 -7.06
C HIS A 552 7.03 -34.74 -6.49
N LEU A 553 5.93 -35.44 -6.79
CA LEU A 553 4.59 -35.06 -6.37
C LEU A 553 4.02 -36.09 -5.38
N PHE A 554 3.51 -35.59 -4.26
CA PHE A 554 2.90 -36.40 -3.20
C PHE A 554 1.52 -35.83 -2.84
N GLY A 555 0.43 -36.52 -3.22
CA GLY A 555 -0.95 -36.11 -2.89
C GLY A 555 -1.23 -36.25 -1.39
N GLN A 556 -0.98 -37.45 -0.88
CA GLN A 556 -1.04 -37.91 0.51
C GLN A 556 -2.38 -38.48 1.00
N SER A 557 -3.36 -37.68 1.37
CA SER A 557 -4.63 -38.16 1.93
C SER A 557 -5.79 -37.39 1.37
N GLY A 558 -6.63 -38.03 0.58
CA GLY A 558 -7.72 -37.40 -0.13
C GLY A 558 -7.82 -37.96 -1.54
N ASP A 559 -8.83 -37.55 -2.30
CA ASP A 559 -8.92 -37.91 -3.72
C ASP A 559 -8.12 -36.89 -4.56
N ASP A 560 -6.83 -37.16 -4.80
CA ASP A 560 -5.90 -36.19 -5.37
C ASP A 560 -5.81 -36.21 -6.91
N ILE A 561 -5.33 -35.12 -7.50
CA ILE A 561 -4.98 -35.03 -8.92
C ILE A 561 -3.56 -34.53 -9.09
N LEU A 562 -2.69 -35.38 -9.63
CA LEU A 562 -1.27 -35.12 -9.86
C LEU A 562 -0.96 -35.11 -11.35
N TYR A 563 -0.31 -34.04 -11.83
CA TYR A 563 0.23 -33.92 -13.17
C TYR A 563 1.75 -33.71 -13.09
N GLY A 564 2.54 -34.66 -13.61
CA GLY A 564 4.00 -34.52 -13.70
C GLY A 564 4.37 -33.42 -14.68
N GLY A 565 4.16 -33.65 -15.97
CA GLY A 565 4.39 -32.67 -17.02
C GLY A 565 5.48 -33.11 -17.98
N ASP A 566 6.46 -32.24 -18.25
CA ASP A 566 7.64 -32.54 -19.07
C ASP A 566 8.81 -32.94 -18.17
N GLY A 567 9.32 -34.17 -18.30
CA GLY A 567 10.50 -34.68 -17.57
C GLY A 567 10.24 -36.07 -17.00
N ASP A 568 11.24 -36.65 -16.34
CA ASP A 568 11.12 -37.98 -15.71
C ASP A 568 10.57 -37.82 -14.28
N ASP A 569 9.25 -37.92 -14.10
CA ASP A 569 8.56 -37.55 -12.87
C ASP A 569 8.31 -38.71 -11.89
N TYR A 570 8.10 -38.38 -10.62
CA TYR A 570 7.79 -39.31 -9.55
C TYR A 570 6.52 -38.90 -8.80
N LEU A 571 5.40 -39.55 -9.11
CA LEU A 571 4.07 -39.25 -8.58
C LEU A 571 3.63 -40.33 -7.59
N ILE A 572 3.24 -39.91 -6.39
CA ILE A 572 2.62 -40.79 -5.40
C ILE A 572 1.31 -40.17 -4.90
N GLY A 573 0.20 -40.90 -5.04
CA GLY A 573 -1.10 -40.51 -4.49
C GLY A 573 -1.15 -40.50 -2.95
N PHE A 574 -0.32 -41.32 -2.30
CA PHE A 574 -0.23 -41.45 -0.84
C PHE A 574 1.15 -41.10 -0.25
N THR A 575 1.32 -41.15 1.08
CA THR A 575 2.66 -41.16 1.73
C THR A 575 3.07 -42.51 2.28
N ALA A 576 4.39 -42.74 2.39
CA ALA A 576 4.94 -43.87 3.14
C ALA A 576 4.47 -43.92 4.62
N ASN A 577 4.07 -42.79 5.23
CA ASN A 577 3.54 -42.78 6.60
C ASN A 577 2.10 -43.33 6.67
N ASN A 578 1.35 -43.29 5.55
CA ASN A 578 0.07 -43.98 5.39
C ASN A 578 0.21 -45.50 5.24
N GLU A 579 1.44 -46.06 5.16
CA GLU A 579 1.64 -47.51 5.34
C GLU A 579 1.09 -48.03 6.68
N ALA A 580 0.93 -47.15 7.68
CA ALA A 580 0.29 -47.50 8.95
C ALA A 580 -1.25 -47.55 8.87
N LYS A 581 -1.86 -46.72 8.01
CA LYS A 581 -3.30 -46.68 7.74
C LYS A 581 -3.66 -47.61 6.58
N GLN A 582 -3.22 -48.89 6.58
CA GLN A 582 -3.50 -49.89 5.50
C GLN A 582 -5.00 -50.16 5.19
N LYS A 583 -5.89 -49.31 5.68
CA LYS A 583 -7.32 -49.33 5.50
C LYS A 583 -7.85 -47.90 5.67
N LEU A 584 -8.61 -47.44 4.67
CA LEU A 584 -9.43 -46.24 4.75
C LEU A 584 -10.49 -46.39 5.85
N ASP A 585 -10.76 -45.30 6.57
CA ASP A 585 -11.93 -45.23 7.43
C ASP A 585 -13.23 -45.21 6.58
N GLY A 586 -14.39 -45.44 7.20
CA GLY A 586 -15.62 -45.77 6.46
C GLY A 586 -16.17 -44.66 5.55
N GLU A 587 -15.68 -43.43 5.71
CA GLU A 587 -16.06 -42.25 4.90
C GLU A 587 -14.87 -41.71 4.09
N GLU A 588 -13.66 -42.24 4.26
CA GLU A 588 -12.47 -41.83 3.50
C GLU A 588 -12.48 -42.54 2.13
N SER A 589 -12.24 -41.76 1.08
CA SER A 589 -11.74 -42.23 -0.20
C SER A 589 -10.35 -41.62 -0.44
N ASP A 590 -9.55 -42.33 -1.22
CA ASP A 590 -8.16 -41.99 -1.56
C ASP A 590 -7.99 -42.35 -3.04
N ASN A 591 -8.97 -41.95 -3.88
CA ASN A 591 -9.00 -42.35 -5.30
C ASN A 591 -8.25 -41.32 -6.14
N ASP A 592 -6.99 -41.61 -6.44
CA ASP A 592 -6.11 -40.61 -7.03
C ASP A 592 -6.11 -40.66 -8.55
N HIS A 593 -5.87 -39.51 -9.17
CA HIS A 593 -5.64 -39.38 -10.62
C HIS A 593 -4.22 -38.91 -10.88
N LEU A 594 -3.37 -39.82 -11.36
CA LEU A 594 -1.97 -39.56 -11.65
C LEU A 594 -1.75 -39.53 -13.17
N TYR A 595 -1.18 -38.44 -13.65
CA TYR A 595 -0.82 -38.23 -15.04
C TYR A 595 0.69 -37.93 -15.11
N GLY A 596 1.48 -38.84 -15.67
CA GLY A 596 2.94 -38.67 -15.83
C GLY A 596 3.24 -37.53 -16.79
N GLY A 597 3.00 -37.75 -18.08
CA GLY A 597 3.08 -36.68 -19.07
C GLY A 597 4.07 -37.03 -20.17
N ALA A 598 5.22 -36.38 -20.22
CA ALA A 598 6.26 -36.63 -21.20
C ALA A 598 7.59 -36.91 -20.49
N GLY A 599 8.00 -38.18 -20.48
CA GLY A 599 9.26 -38.62 -19.90
C GLY A 599 9.13 -40.05 -19.41
N GLN A 600 10.08 -40.54 -18.63
CA GLN A 600 9.98 -41.86 -18.03
C GLN A 600 9.50 -41.74 -16.59
N ASP A 601 8.19 -41.85 -16.40
CA ASP A 601 7.57 -41.50 -15.14
C ASP A 601 7.39 -42.72 -14.23
N VAL A 602 7.29 -42.46 -12.92
CA VAL A 602 6.91 -43.46 -11.93
C VAL A 602 5.64 -42.99 -11.22
N LEU A 603 4.57 -43.74 -11.39
CA LEU A 603 3.26 -43.45 -10.80
C LEU A 603 2.90 -44.54 -9.79
N ILE A 604 2.54 -44.13 -8.57
CA ILE A 604 2.14 -45.02 -7.49
C ILE A 604 0.82 -44.51 -6.87
N GLY A 605 -0.29 -45.23 -7.10
CA GLY A 605 -1.64 -44.86 -6.63
C GLY A 605 -1.78 -44.94 -5.12
N GLY A 606 -1.77 -46.16 -4.55
CA GLY A 606 -1.75 -46.37 -3.10
C GLY A 606 -2.92 -47.20 -2.60
N LEU A 607 -3.74 -46.61 -1.73
CA LEU A 607 -5.05 -47.15 -1.38
C LEU A 607 -6.08 -46.54 -2.33
N GLY A 608 -7.29 -47.10 -2.41
CA GLY A 608 -8.34 -46.48 -3.22
C GLY A 608 -8.37 -47.03 -4.63
N ASN A 609 -9.24 -46.49 -5.48
CA ASN A 609 -9.39 -46.93 -6.86
C ASN A 609 -8.77 -45.88 -7.77
N ASP A 610 -7.54 -46.12 -8.18
CA ASP A 610 -6.70 -45.10 -8.77
C ASP A 610 -6.78 -45.09 -10.30
N TYR A 611 -6.53 -43.93 -10.88
CA TYR A 611 -6.38 -43.73 -12.31
C TYR A 611 -4.93 -43.33 -12.62
N LEU A 612 -4.21 -44.18 -13.33
CA LEU A 612 -2.80 -43.97 -13.68
C LEU A 612 -2.67 -43.88 -15.21
N ASP A 613 -2.21 -42.73 -15.71
CA ASP A 613 -1.83 -42.53 -17.11
C ASP A 613 -0.37 -42.06 -17.18
N GLY A 614 0.53 -42.95 -17.56
CA GLY A 614 1.95 -42.64 -17.67
C GLY A 614 2.26 -41.56 -18.71
N GLY A 615 1.43 -41.38 -19.73
CA GLY A 615 1.77 -40.45 -20.80
C GLY A 615 2.83 -41.03 -21.75
N ALA A 616 3.63 -40.20 -22.40
CA ALA A 616 4.58 -40.65 -23.42
C ALA A 616 5.74 -41.47 -22.82
N ASP A 617 6.55 -42.08 -23.70
CA ASP A 617 7.78 -42.78 -23.34
C ASP A 617 7.60 -44.08 -22.54
N ALA A 618 8.24 -44.28 -21.39
CA ALA A 618 8.36 -45.62 -20.80
C ALA A 618 8.20 -45.59 -19.28
N ASP A 619 6.97 -45.79 -18.84
CA ASP A 619 6.59 -45.49 -17.47
C ASP A 619 6.49 -46.73 -16.59
N VAL A 620 6.58 -46.52 -15.28
CA VAL A 620 6.31 -47.53 -14.27
C VAL A 620 5.03 -47.13 -13.53
N MET A 621 4.02 -47.99 -13.55
CA MET A 621 2.74 -47.75 -12.88
C MET A 621 2.44 -48.83 -11.84
N VAL A 622 2.05 -48.40 -10.63
CA VAL A 622 1.70 -49.26 -9.50
C VAL A 622 0.41 -48.72 -8.87
N GLY A 623 -0.70 -49.41 -9.06
CA GLY A 623 -2.04 -49.03 -8.60
C GLY A 623 -2.14 -49.19 -7.09
N GLY A 624 -2.07 -50.42 -6.58
CA GLY A 624 -2.01 -50.64 -5.13
C GLY A 624 -3.24 -51.37 -4.61
N LEU A 625 -3.87 -50.92 -3.53
CA LEU A 625 -5.06 -51.56 -2.96
C LEU A 625 -6.34 -50.88 -3.46
N GLY A 626 -7.00 -51.51 -4.41
CA GLY A 626 -8.36 -51.19 -4.84
C GLY A 626 -8.55 -51.62 -6.28
N ASN A 627 -9.53 -51.05 -6.98
CA ASN A 627 -9.80 -51.43 -8.36
C ASN A 627 -9.27 -50.35 -9.30
N ASP A 628 -8.06 -50.56 -9.80
CA ASP A 628 -7.31 -49.49 -10.45
C ASP A 628 -7.48 -49.52 -11.96
N ILE A 629 -7.27 -48.35 -12.58
CA ILE A 629 -7.31 -48.16 -14.03
C ILE A 629 -5.94 -47.68 -14.50
N TYR A 630 -5.35 -48.44 -15.42
CA TYR A 630 -4.09 -48.12 -16.06
C TYR A 630 -4.30 -47.75 -17.53
N ILE A 631 -3.75 -46.61 -17.95
CA ILE A 631 -3.68 -46.22 -19.36
C ILE A 631 -2.30 -46.57 -19.89
N VAL A 632 -2.28 -47.44 -20.90
CA VAL A 632 -1.05 -47.87 -21.57
C VAL A 632 -1.06 -47.35 -22.99
N ASN A 633 -0.18 -46.40 -23.27
CA ASN A 633 -0.07 -45.81 -24.59
C ASN A 633 1.27 -46.15 -25.28
N SER A 634 2.24 -46.68 -24.53
CA SER A 634 3.53 -47.13 -25.03
C SER A 634 3.75 -48.62 -24.74
N VAL A 635 4.54 -49.26 -25.60
CA VAL A 635 4.87 -50.69 -25.45
C VAL A 635 5.89 -50.94 -24.34
N ASN A 636 6.51 -49.88 -23.82
CA ASN A 636 7.56 -49.95 -22.82
C ASN A 636 7.02 -49.73 -21.40
N ASP A 637 5.74 -49.32 -21.26
CA ASP A 637 5.07 -49.14 -19.98
C ASP A 637 5.08 -50.45 -19.18
N SER A 638 5.37 -50.33 -17.90
CA SER A 638 5.55 -51.43 -16.97
C SER A 638 4.60 -51.31 -15.80
N ILE A 639 3.56 -52.16 -15.79
CA ILE A 639 2.61 -52.25 -14.67
C ILE A 639 3.07 -53.30 -13.65
N TYR A 640 3.06 -52.95 -12.37
CA TYR A 640 3.34 -53.88 -11.27
C TYR A 640 2.15 -53.98 -10.31
N GLU A 641 1.58 -55.19 -10.25
CA GLU A 641 0.47 -55.54 -9.35
C GLU A 641 0.80 -56.77 -8.49
N GLN A 642 0.36 -56.76 -7.23
CA GLN A 642 0.48 -57.89 -6.30
C GLN A 642 -0.84 -58.69 -6.20
N ASN A 643 -0.79 -59.82 -5.50
CA ASN A 643 -1.97 -60.67 -5.34
C ASN A 643 -2.96 -60.07 -4.34
N ASN A 644 -4.25 -60.09 -4.69
CA ASN A 644 -5.38 -59.62 -3.86
C ASN A 644 -5.37 -58.11 -3.62
N GLN A 645 -5.02 -57.35 -4.65
CA GLN A 645 -4.95 -55.89 -4.64
C GLN A 645 -6.24 -55.23 -5.13
N GLY A 646 -6.90 -55.82 -6.13
CA GLY A 646 -8.33 -55.69 -6.33
C GLY A 646 -8.77 -56.25 -7.66
N TYR A 647 -9.57 -55.49 -8.42
CA TYR A 647 -9.97 -55.83 -9.78
C TYR A 647 -9.51 -54.75 -10.75
N ASP A 648 -8.46 -55.04 -11.50
CA ASP A 648 -7.72 -53.99 -12.19
C ASP A 648 -7.96 -54.02 -13.70
N ILE A 649 -7.99 -52.82 -14.29
CA ILE A 649 -8.33 -52.61 -15.69
C ILE A 649 -7.17 -51.92 -16.41
N VAL A 650 -6.66 -52.54 -17.46
CA VAL A 650 -5.77 -51.88 -18.42
C VAL A 650 -6.57 -51.42 -19.63
N ILE A 651 -6.47 -50.13 -19.97
CA ILE A 651 -6.95 -49.56 -21.24
C ILE A 651 -5.73 -49.26 -22.09
N SER A 652 -5.59 -49.95 -23.23
CA SER A 652 -4.39 -49.82 -24.06
C SER A 652 -4.71 -49.27 -25.46
N SER A 653 -3.90 -48.30 -25.90
CA SER A 653 -3.88 -47.80 -27.29
C SER A 653 -2.76 -48.45 -28.13
N THR A 654 -1.98 -49.35 -27.53
CA THR A 654 -0.94 -50.16 -28.18
C THR A 654 -1.22 -51.65 -28.06
N SER A 655 -0.41 -52.50 -28.70
CA SER A 655 -0.52 -53.94 -28.50
C SER A 655 0.06 -54.31 -27.14
N TYR A 656 -0.70 -55.01 -26.30
CA TYR A 656 -0.35 -55.25 -24.91
C TYR A 656 -0.52 -56.70 -24.48
N LEU A 657 0.41 -57.16 -23.63
CA LEU A 657 0.34 -58.41 -22.90
C LEU A 657 0.06 -58.09 -21.44
N LEU A 658 -1.07 -58.53 -20.90
CA LEU A 658 -1.41 -58.28 -19.51
C LEU A 658 -0.31 -58.78 -18.57
N ASN A 659 0.07 -57.93 -17.62
CA ASN A 659 0.94 -58.26 -16.49
C ASN A 659 0.25 -59.29 -15.59
N ALA A 660 1.01 -59.95 -14.72
CA ALA A 660 0.41 -60.81 -13.71
C ALA A 660 -0.56 -60.02 -12.83
N ASN A 661 -1.58 -60.69 -12.31
CA ASN A 661 -2.55 -60.15 -11.34
C ASN A 661 -3.49 -59.05 -11.85
N ILE A 662 -3.47 -58.73 -13.15
CA ILE A 662 -4.49 -57.88 -13.78
C ILE A 662 -5.62 -58.74 -14.36
N GLU A 663 -6.88 -58.34 -14.15
CA GLU A 663 -8.06 -59.09 -14.58
C GLU A 663 -8.65 -58.64 -15.93
N GLU A 664 -8.64 -57.35 -16.27
CA GLU A 664 -9.30 -56.84 -17.48
C GLU A 664 -8.37 -56.07 -18.42
N LEU A 665 -8.44 -56.36 -19.73
CA LEU A 665 -7.82 -55.57 -20.79
C LEU A 665 -8.88 -55.02 -21.74
N ARG A 666 -8.84 -53.72 -22.00
CA ARG A 666 -9.67 -53.03 -23.00
C ARG A 666 -8.78 -52.40 -24.06
N LEU A 667 -9.03 -52.71 -25.33
CA LEU A 667 -8.30 -52.10 -26.44
C LEU A 667 -9.04 -50.85 -26.92
N LEU A 668 -8.32 -49.74 -27.08
CA LEU A 668 -8.89 -48.48 -27.53
C LEU A 668 -9.36 -48.57 -28.99
N GLU A 669 -10.50 -47.95 -29.29
CA GLU A 669 -11.08 -47.95 -30.64
C GLU A 669 -10.19 -47.21 -31.65
N GLY A 670 -10.21 -47.66 -32.92
CA GLY A 670 -9.50 -47.00 -34.02
C GLY A 670 -8.03 -47.43 -34.21
N PHE A 671 -7.46 -48.22 -33.32
CA PHE A 671 -6.07 -48.71 -33.42
C PHE A 671 -6.00 -50.16 -33.90
N ASN A 672 -5.05 -50.49 -34.78
CA ASN A 672 -4.81 -51.87 -35.22
C ASN A 672 -3.84 -52.57 -34.25
N ILE A 673 -4.37 -53.03 -33.12
CA ILE A 673 -3.60 -53.53 -31.95
C ILE A 673 -4.12 -54.89 -31.48
N HIS A 674 -3.27 -55.62 -30.76
CA HIS A 674 -3.58 -56.95 -30.23
C HIS A 674 -3.49 -56.96 -28.70
N GLY A 675 -4.44 -57.63 -28.04
CA GLY A 675 -4.42 -57.87 -26.60
C GLY A 675 -4.18 -59.34 -26.30
N THR A 676 -3.25 -59.64 -25.39
CA THR A 676 -2.99 -61.00 -24.90
C THR A 676 -3.19 -61.05 -23.38
N GLY A 677 -3.93 -62.05 -22.89
CA GLY A 677 -4.12 -62.26 -21.46
C GLY A 677 -2.89 -62.85 -20.76
N ASN A 678 -2.95 -62.92 -19.43
CA ASN A 678 -1.97 -63.57 -18.58
C ASN A 678 -2.39 -65.03 -18.24
N ALA A 679 -1.86 -65.61 -17.17
CA ALA A 679 -2.15 -66.98 -16.76
C ALA A 679 -3.45 -67.14 -15.93
N SER A 680 -4.13 -66.03 -15.60
CA SER A 680 -5.36 -65.96 -14.81
C SER A 680 -6.62 -65.96 -15.69
N ASP A 681 -7.80 -65.89 -15.06
CA ASP A 681 -9.07 -65.76 -15.78
C ASP A 681 -9.29 -64.30 -16.23
N ASN A 682 -8.75 -63.93 -17.41
CA ASN A 682 -8.86 -62.56 -17.92
C ASN A 682 -10.16 -62.28 -18.68
N LYS A 683 -10.65 -61.05 -18.56
CA LYS A 683 -11.67 -60.46 -19.46
C LYS A 683 -10.98 -59.54 -20.46
N ILE A 684 -11.12 -59.85 -21.76
CA ILE A 684 -10.55 -59.02 -22.83
C ILE A 684 -11.67 -58.43 -23.67
N ILE A 685 -11.75 -57.11 -23.72
CA ILE A 685 -12.64 -56.35 -24.60
C ILE A 685 -11.80 -55.83 -25.77
N GLY A 686 -11.94 -56.46 -26.93
CA GLY A 686 -11.28 -56.01 -28.16
C GLY A 686 -11.96 -54.77 -28.76
N ASN A 687 -11.34 -54.21 -29.80
CA ASN A 687 -11.85 -53.07 -30.54
C ASN A 687 -12.45 -53.48 -31.90
N SER A 688 -13.11 -52.54 -32.58
CA SER A 688 -13.73 -52.79 -33.89
C SER A 688 -12.75 -52.94 -35.05
N ALA A 689 -11.46 -52.63 -34.86
CA ALA A 689 -10.45 -52.61 -35.90
C ALA A 689 -9.94 -54.01 -36.29
N GLN A 690 -10.00 -55.01 -35.40
CA GLN A 690 -9.77 -56.43 -35.76
C GLN A 690 -10.32 -57.45 -34.73
N HIS A 691 -11.13 -58.41 -35.22
CA HIS A 691 -11.63 -59.58 -34.47
C HIS A 691 -10.74 -60.82 -34.67
N HIS A 692 -9.59 -60.94 -34.00
CA HIS A 692 -8.88 -62.23 -33.95
C HIS A 692 -8.27 -62.55 -32.59
#